data_AF-A0A937N189-F1
#
_entry.id   AF-A0A937N189-F1
#
_cell.length_a   1.000
_cell.length_b   1.000
_cell.length_c   1.000
_cell.angle_alpha   90.00
_cell.angle_beta   90.00
_cell.angle_gamma   90.00
#
_symmetry.space_group_name_H-M   'P 1'
#
loop_
_entity.id
_entity.type
_entity.pdbx_description
1 polymer ?
#
loop_
_entity_poly.entity_id
_entity_poly.type
_entity_poly.pdbx_seq_one_letter_code
_entity_poly.pdbx_strand_id
1 'polypeptide(L)'
;MKTATPILKRIVALSLAASCAPLVLADNLPLPPGEARTPETRALTAQEAALALERDWLFQAMGEPLAERTAQEIVWARELAARLSRHSLTPGMSAELTRLDVLEERLAKVRVAPVPAKPAKTADATPSWIWYPEGRPAEDAPAESRYFRCRFAVSTDVNTAVLRVAADDVCEVFVNGDRVGSHPTWARAGVFHVGSLLKTGENLLAIRAENRPAPHANPAGLIARLAVTQADGRQMVLVSDTSWRAEKQLCPQWEQVAFDDSKWKSSMVAAPFGGGPWKKIAGVDKADVQDDPVASYADAAPAAKELYFSVRRVKREILFKNPVLDFSQLLFIDQPLPQGPESRHEAIHRMGIMAMPGGRLLVLDGLHPGGKLRQLAPQERPGSFWRPDLSFDATKVLFCCKPYDDESFHLFEMNLDGTGLRQLTDSEYDDIDPIYLPDGHILFTTTRGNSYVRCGPFIYSYILARCDADGSNVYLISYNGEPDFVPALLNDGRVIYSRWEYTDKPLWRLQKLWTTNQNGTGTAHFWGNQSVWPDHLSEPRPIPGSRRVMFSGVGHHDWWSGSIGIIDPDKGRDFPHGLTKVTADLRWPEVSIPPQDAPEAADYHASGRFTGYKTAYPLSEEDLLVSARGVGDKFRLYLMDVHGNRDLIYEGIYNVWHAIPVKPRPMPPAQPDRVVWPGTGKDRKPTESGVFFSSDVYQGVPGLPRGAVKYLRVFQQDYKTYSTWNKTYRHSGPSVSIIQEEAVKRILSEVPVEADGSVYFTAPAGRSLYFQLLDADRRCLQTMRSFSGLMPGEERGCVGCHEMHSTVPPPQTGLALGRPPTELSPPPWGTGSISYERFAQPVLDRYCVKCHAGTAEASAEPNLVLRPGHSVFKEPYLTLVGSAGWGNPVPGERPGYGIAGAIPVESSYGQNDPEALTTLPPMQYLSYKSRLVDLSASGKHYDVKVDSENLHRLMAWVDACCPFMGDEELRAQGDPDFPGIERLPIRPRVATAPVIERP
;
A
#
# COMPACT_ATOMS: atom_id res chain seq x y z
N MET A 1 -3.68 49.45 29.71
CA MET A 1 -3.89 49.70 28.27
C MET A 1 -3.87 48.33 27.60
N LYS A 2 -4.98 47.59 27.41
CA LYS A 2 -6.10 47.80 26.46
C LYS A 2 -5.56 48.17 25.08
N THR A 3 -5.73 47.45 23.96
CA THR A 3 -6.63 46.35 23.55
C THR A 3 -6.21 45.95 22.12
N ALA A 4 -6.00 44.65 21.82
CA ALA A 4 -6.18 44.06 20.47
C ALA A 4 -5.88 42.53 20.47
N THR A 5 -6.82 41.74 21.02
CA THR A 5 -7.18 40.39 20.53
C THR A 5 -8.16 40.59 19.35
N PRO A 6 -8.49 39.65 18.42
CA PRO A 6 -8.14 38.23 18.27
C PRO A 6 -8.07 37.75 16.78
N ILE A 7 -6.91 37.70 16.12
CA ILE A 7 -6.82 37.14 14.74
C ILE A 7 -5.83 35.98 14.63
N LEU A 8 -4.75 35.96 15.41
CA LEU A 8 -3.77 34.87 15.33
C LEU A 8 -4.21 33.55 15.99
N LYS A 9 -5.22 33.54 16.87
CA LYS A 9 -5.73 32.29 17.47
C LYS A 9 -6.63 31.47 16.52
N ARG A 10 -7.08 32.02 15.37
CA ARG A 10 -7.92 31.28 14.41
C ARG A 10 -7.12 30.54 13.33
N ILE A 11 -5.93 31.01 12.96
CA ILE A 11 -5.15 30.39 11.89
C ILE A 11 -4.40 29.15 12.39
N VAL A 12 -3.94 29.13 13.64
CA VAL A 12 -3.34 27.91 14.24
C VAL A 12 -4.40 26.87 14.62
N ALA A 13 -5.65 27.28 14.84
CA ALA A 13 -6.75 26.34 15.13
C ALA A 13 -7.25 25.59 13.87
N LEU A 14 -7.13 26.14 12.66
CA LEU A 14 -7.63 25.46 11.45
C LEU A 14 -6.71 24.37 10.90
N SER A 15 -5.41 24.39 11.20
CA SER A 15 -4.48 23.31 10.82
C SER A 15 -4.43 22.16 11.84
N LEU A 16 -4.92 22.40 13.07
CA LEU A 16 -5.08 21.37 14.12
C LEU A 16 -6.50 20.79 14.17
N ALA A 17 -7.52 21.48 13.66
CA ALA A 17 -8.91 21.03 13.67
C ALA A 17 -9.30 20.08 12.52
N ALA A 18 -8.43 19.82 11.54
CA ALA A 18 -8.63 18.75 10.56
C ALA A 18 -8.31 17.34 11.12
N SER A 19 -7.93 17.22 12.40
CA SER A 19 -7.54 15.96 13.03
C SER A 19 -8.43 15.46 14.18
N CYS A 20 -9.51 16.19 14.53
CA CYS A 20 -10.39 15.82 15.65
C CYS A 20 -11.89 16.13 15.38
N ALA A 21 -12.39 15.86 14.17
CA ALA A 21 -13.82 15.62 14.04
C ALA A 21 -14.10 14.18 14.52
N PRO A 22 -15.10 13.91 15.39
CA PRO A 22 -15.54 12.55 15.58
C PRO A 22 -16.00 12.06 14.21
N LEU A 23 -15.29 11.07 13.65
CA LEU A 23 -15.81 10.24 12.58
C LEU A 23 -17.21 9.82 13.02
N VAL A 24 -18.22 10.24 12.27
CA VAL A 24 -19.60 9.84 12.53
C VAL A 24 -19.61 8.31 12.53
N LEU A 25 -19.96 7.74 13.68
CA LEU A 25 -19.90 6.32 14.05
C LEU A 25 -20.65 5.34 13.12
N ALA A 26 -21.29 5.83 12.05
CA ALA A 26 -22.20 5.06 11.20
C ALA A 26 -21.58 4.60 9.86
N ASP A 27 -20.44 5.13 9.43
CA ASP A 27 -19.93 4.90 8.05
C ASP A 27 -19.00 3.69 7.89
N ASN A 28 -18.62 3.01 8.99
CA ASN A 28 -17.74 1.81 8.96
C ASN A 28 -18.53 0.49 8.95
N LEU A 29 -19.83 0.55 8.71
CA LEU A 29 -20.71 -0.61 8.83
C LEU A 29 -21.04 -1.20 7.45
N PRO A 30 -21.11 -2.54 7.29
CA PRO A 30 -21.43 -3.18 6.03
C PRO A 30 -22.76 -2.67 5.46
N LEU A 31 -22.82 -2.58 4.12
CA LEU A 31 -24.00 -2.14 3.37
C LEU A 31 -25.27 -2.89 3.81
N PRO A 32 -26.43 -2.22 3.85
CA PRO A 32 -27.67 -2.84 4.30
C PRO A 32 -28.11 -4.03 3.41
N PRO A 33 -28.78 -5.03 4.00
CA PRO A 33 -29.33 -6.17 3.26
C PRO A 33 -30.33 -5.84 2.16
N GLY A 34 -30.17 -6.45 0.98
CA GLY A 34 -31.21 -6.49 -0.07
C GLY A 34 -30.77 -6.19 -1.51
N GLU A 35 -29.57 -5.64 -1.71
CA GLU A 35 -29.05 -5.28 -3.06
C GLU A 35 -27.97 -6.25 -3.60
N ALA A 36 -27.52 -7.20 -2.80
CA ALA A 36 -26.43 -8.12 -3.16
C ALA A 36 -26.86 -9.09 -4.29
N ARG A 37 -26.17 -9.03 -5.43
CA ARG A 37 -26.39 -9.94 -6.57
C ARG A 37 -25.07 -10.33 -7.22
N THR A 38 -24.96 -11.60 -7.60
CA THR A 38 -23.89 -12.08 -8.48
C THR A 38 -24.29 -11.76 -9.93
N PRO A 39 -23.46 -11.03 -10.71
CA PRO A 39 -23.76 -10.76 -12.10
C PRO A 39 -23.86 -12.03 -12.94
N GLU A 40 -24.68 -12.00 -13.99
CA GLU A 40 -24.78 -13.10 -14.94
C GLU A 40 -23.43 -13.39 -15.61
N THR A 41 -23.05 -14.66 -15.64
CA THR A 41 -21.86 -15.13 -16.35
C THR A 41 -22.24 -15.57 -17.75
N ARG A 42 -21.85 -14.78 -18.75
CA ARG A 42 -22.07 -15.09 -20.18
C ARG A 42 -20.81 -14.85 -21.00
N ALA A 43 -20.65 -15.64 -22.06
CA ALA A 43 -19.64 -15.38 -23.08
C ALA A 43 -20.05 -14.21 -23.99
N LEU A 44 -19.06 -13.51 -24.54
CA LEU A 44 -19.28 -12.55 -25.62
C LEU A 44 -19.55 -13.28 -26.94
N THR A 45 -20.44 -12.74 -27.76
CA THR A 45 -20.54 -13.15 -29.17
C THR A 45 -19.25 -12.82 -29.92
N ALA A 46 -19.02 -13.45 -31.08
CA ALA A 46 -17.84 -13.15 -31.90
C ALA A 46 -17.76 -11.66 -32.28
N GLN A 47 -18.90 -11.01 -32.54
CA GLN A 47 -18.96 -9.58 -32.84
C GLN A 47 -18.63 -8.72 -31.62
N GLU A 48 -19.21 -9.02 -30.45
CA GLU A 48 -18.90 -8.30 -29.21
C GLU A 48 -17.40 -8.44 -28.85
N ALA A 49 -16.82 -9.64 -29.01
CA ALA A 49 -15.41 -9.88 -28.74
C ALA A 49 -14.49 -9.12 -29.72
N ALA A 50 -14.84 -9.07 -31.01
CA ALA A 50 -14.10 -8.27 -31.99
C ALA A 50 -14.14 -6.77 -31.66
N LEU A 51 -15.31 -6.25 -31.28
CA LEU A 51 -15.46 -4.85 -30.86
C LEU A 51 -14.68 -4.54 -29.58
N ALA A 52 -14.61 -5.49 -28.63
CA ALA A 52 -13.80 -5.34 -27.43
C ALA A 52 -12.31 -5.20 -27.75
N LEU A 53 -11.78 -6.05 -28.65
CA LEU A 53 -10.40 -5.96 -29.14
C LEU A 53 -10.14 -4.65 -29.88
N GLU A 54 -11.02 -4.25 -30.80
CA GLU A 54 -10.85 -3.03 -31.57
C GLU A 54 -10.86 -1.79 -30.68
N ARG A 55 -11.75 -1.74 -29.67
CA ARG A 55 -11.75 -0.67 -28.67
C ARG A 55 -10.43 -0.63 -27.88
N ASP A 56 -9.92 -1.78 -27.46
CA ASP A 56 -8.64 -1.85 -26.75
C ASP A 56 -7.47 -1.43 -27.64
N TRP A 57 -7.41 -1.87 -28.89
CA TRP A 57 -6.36 -1.45 -29.80
C TRP A 57 -6.40 0.06 -30.07
N LEU A 58 -7.59 0.66 -30.19
CA LEU A 58 -7.69 2.12 -30.27
C LEU A 58 -7.19 2.79 -28.98
N PHE A 59 -7.45 2.20 -27.82
CA PHE A 59 -6.89 2.67 -26.55
C PHE A 59 -5.35 2.66 -26.56
N GLN A 60 -4.77 1.56 -27.05
CA GLN A 60 -3.33 1.39 -27.18
C GLN A 60 -2.68 2.34 -28.21
N ALA A 61 -3.45 2.95 -29.10
CA ALA A 61 -2.94 3.95 -30.04
C ALA A 61 -2.69 5.33 -29.40
N MET A 62 -3.08 5.54 -28.13
CA MET A 62 -2.68 6.70 -27.30
C MET A 62 -2.98 8.11 -27.86
N GLY A 63 -3.97 8.22 -28.74
CA GLY A 63 -4.35 9.47 -29.41
C GLY A 63 -3.48 9.84 -30.62
N GLU A 64 -2.53 8.99 -31.02
CA GLU A 64 -1.66 9.19 -32.18
C GLU A 64 -2.41 8.97 -33.51
N PRO A 65 -2.05 9.67 -34.60
CA PRO A 65 -2.59 9.37 -35.92
C PRO A 65 -2.41 7.88 -36.26
N LEU A 66 -3.50 7.19 -36.62
CA LEU A 66 -3.46 5.74 -36.82
C LEU A 66 -2.42 5.29 -37.86
N ALA A 67 -2.12 6.08 -38.88
CA ALA A 67 -1.08 5.76 -39.86
C ALA A 67 0.37 5.88 -39.30
N GLU A 68 0.59 6.72 -38.30
CA GLU A 68 1.90 6.82 -37.62
C GLU A 68 2.05 5.65 -36.67
N ARG A 69 1.04 5.42 -35.83
CA ARG A 69 0.99 4.27 -34.92
C ARG A 69 1.10 2.94 -35.65
N THR A 70 0.44 2.78 -36.80
CA THR A 70 0.53 1.55 -37.62
C THR A 70 1.98 1.24 -38.03
N ALA A 71 2.80 2.23 -38.37
CA ALA A 71 4.21 1.96 -38.71
C ALA A 71 5.00 1.45 -37.52
N GLN A 72 4.79 2.03 -36.34
CA GLN A 72 5.43 1.57 -35.10
C GLN A 72 5.01 0.13 -34.78
N GLU A 73 3.72 -0.19 -34.90
CA GLU A 73 3.20 -1.54 -34.65
C GLU A 73 3.76 -2.58 -35.61
N ILE A 74 4.04 -2.22 -36.87
CA ILE A 74 4.73 -3.12 -37.82
C ILE A 74 6.15 -3.43 -37.32
N VAL A 75 6.90 -2.40 -36.88
CA VAL A 75 8.26 -2.58 -36.34
C VAL A 75 8.24 -3.47 -35.11
N TRP A 76 7.39 -3.17 -34.13
CA TRP A 76 7.28 -3.96 -32.90
C TRP A 76 6.79 -5.39 -33.15
N ALA A 77 5.93 -5.61 -34.14
CA ALA A 77 5.51 -6.96 -34.53
C ALA A 77 6.68 -7.77 -35.12
N ARG A 78 7.55 -7.15 -35.93
CA ARG A 78 8.76 -7.81 -36.44
C ARG A 78 9.77 -8.10 -35.33
N GLU A 79 9.95 -7.16 -34.39
CA GLU A 79 10.84 -7.35 -33.23
C GLU A 79 10.34 -8.50 -32.34
N LEU A 80 9.04 -8.55 -32.06
CA LEU A 80 8.42 -9.66 -31.34
C LEU A 80 8.64 -11.00 -32.07
N ALA A 81 8.39 -11.05 -33.38
CA ALA A 81 8.64 -12.25 -34.18
C ALA A 81 10.11 -12.69 -34.13
N ALA A 82 11.05 -11.74 -34.21
CA ALA A 82 12.48 -12.01 -34.12
C ALA A 82 12.89 -12.56 -32.75
N ARG A 83 12.32 -12.04 -31.65
CA ARG A 83 12.54 -12.57 -30.30
C ARG A 83 12.00 -13.98 -30.15
N LEU A 84 10.74 -14.20 -30.50
CA LEU A 84 10.11 -15.51 -30.39
C LEU A 84 10.82 -16.56 -31.24
N SER A 85 11.36 -16.19 -32.41
CA SER A 85 12.13 -17.09 -33.28
C SER A 85 13.44 -17.60 -32.66
N ARG A 86 13.92 -17.01 -31.55
CA ARG A 86 15.09 -17.52 -30.80
C ARG A 86 14.75 -18.79 -30.03
N HIS A 87 13.47 -19.03 -29.75
CA HIS A 87 13.02 -20.22 -29.03
C HIS A 87 12.75 -21.37 -30.01
N SER A 88 13.38 -22.53 -29.79
CA SER A 88 13.36 -23.64 -30.74
C SER A 88 11.98 -24.25 -30.99
N LEU A 89 11.06 -24.10 -30.03
CA LEU A 89 9.68 -24.58 -30.11
C LEU A 89 8.72 -23.63 -30.84
N THR A 90 9.17 -22.42 -31.21
CA THR A 90 8.31 -21.43 -31.85
C THR A 90 7.95 -21.85 -33.28
N PRO A 91 6.65 -21.90 -33.63
CA PRO A 91 6.22 -22.16 -35.00
C PRO A 91 6.75 -21.12 -35.99
N GLY A 92 6.99 -21.53 -37.24
CA GLY A 92 7.43 -20.61 -38.29
C GLY A 92 6.46 -19.44 -38.52
N MET A 93 7.02 -18.24 -38.76
CA MET A 93 6.28 -16.99 -38.89
C MET A 93 6.34 -16.33 -40.28
N SER A 94 6.79 -17.05 -41.30
CA SER A 94 6.98 -16.49 -42.65
C SER A 94 5.67 -15.90 -43.22
N ALA A 95 4.52 -16.52 -42.96
CA ALA A 95 3.23 -16.04 -43.43
C ALA A 95 2.80 -14.72 -42.76
N GLU A 96 3.07 -14.54 -41.47
CA GLU A 96 2.82 -13.30 -40.73
C GLU A 96 3.75 -12.19 -41.22
N LEU A 97 5.04 -12.50 -41.39
CA LEU A 97 6.05 -11.54 -41.87
C LEU A 97 5.73 -11.04 -43.29
N THR A 98 5.36 -11.93 -44.22
CA THR A 98 4.92 -11.52 -45.56
C THR A 98 3.65 -10.66 -45.51
N ARG A 99 2.71 -10.95 -44.60
CA ARG A 99 1.53 -10.09 -44.41
C ARG A 99 1.92 -8.71 -43.89
N LEU A 100 2.91 -8.61 -42.99
CA LEU A 100 3.42 -7.31 -42.53
C LEU A 100 4.05 -6.52 -43.69
N ASP A 101 4.81 -7.15 -44.59
CA ASP A 101 5.37 -6.49 -45.78
C ASP A 101 4.26 -5.86 -46.65
N VAL A 102 3.20 -6.63 -46.93
CA VAL A 102 2.04 -6.14 -47.70
C VAL A 102 1.30 -4.99 -46.99
N LEU A 103 1.17 -5.06 -45.66
CA LEU A 103 0.53 -4.01 -44.86
C LEU A 103 1.39 -2.73 -44.83
N GLU A 104 2.71 -2.85 -44.82
CA GLU A 104 3.64 -1.73 -44.89
C GLU A 104 3.55 -1.00 -46.25
N GLU A 105 3.47 -1.75 -47.36
CA GLU A 105 3.22 -1.15 -48.68
C GLU A 105 1.86 -0.43 -48.76
N ARG A 106 0.82 -0.99 -48.14
CA ARG A 106 -0.50 -0.34 -48.04
C ARG A 106 -0.43 0.93 -47.21
N LEU A 107 0.37 0.94 -46.13
CA LEU A 107 0.56 2.11 -45.29
C LEU A 107 1.16 3.28 -46.06
N ALA A 108 2.15 3.01 -46.92
CA ALA A 108 2.74 4.02 -47.79
C ALA A 108 1.69 4.73 -48.67
N LYS A 109 0.68 3.99 -49.16
CA LYS A 109 -0.42 4.55 -49.95
C LYS A 109 -1.40 5.37 -49.11
N VAL A 110 -1.72 4.93 -47.89
CA VAL A 110 -2.61 5.64 -46.96
C VAL A 110 -2.00 6.96 -46.48
N ARG A 111 -0.68 7.01 -46.30
CA ARG A 111 0.03 8.24 -45.90
C ARG A 111 0.04 9.35 -46.96
N VAL A 112 -0.14 8.99 -48.24
CA VAL A 112 -0.06 9.91 -49.38
C VAL A 112 -1.44 10.40 -49.85
N ALA A 113 -2.54 9.77 -49.38
CA ALA A 113 -3.89 10.14 -49.78
C ALA A 113 -4.35 11.47 -49.15
N PRO A 114 -4.88 12.44 -49.92
CA PRO A 114 -5.40 13.69 -49.37
C PRO A 114 -6.60 13.43 -48.46
N VAL A 115 -6.58 14.01 -47.27
CA VAL A 115 -7.69 13.96 -46.31
C VAL A 115 -8.92 14.63 -46.96
N PRO A 116 -10.10 13.98 -47.01
CA PRO A 116 -11.31 14.63 -47.50
C PRO A 116 -11.61 15.88 -46.66
N ALA A 117 -11.95 16.98 -47.31
CA ALA A 117 -12.31 18.22 -46.63
C ALA A 117 -13.48 17.97 -45.66
N LYS A 118 -13.27 18.28 -44.37
CA LYS A 118 -14.30 18.20 -43.32
C LYS A 118 -15.52 19.04 -43.72
N PRO A 119 -16.76 18.54 -43.54
CA PRO A 119 -17.94 19.39 -43.61
C PRO A 119 -17.84 20.49 -42.53
N ALA A 120 -18.30 21.69 -42.89
CA ALA A 120 -18.20 22.88 -42.05
C ALA A 120 -18.90 22.65 -40.69
N LYS A 121 -18.14 22.80 -39.60
CA LYS A 121 -18.63 22.74 -38.23
C LYS A 121 -19.67 23.84 -37.99
N THR A 122 -20.81 23.46 -37.41
CA THR A 122 -21.63 24.39 -36.59
C THR A 122 -20.74 24.98 -35.50
N ALA A 123 -20.83 26.30 -35.28
CA ALA A 123 -19.92 27.10 -34.46
C ALA A 123 -19.49 26.39 -33.15
N ASP A 124 -18.25 25.88 -33.13
CA ASP A 124 -17.63 25.29 -31.95
C ASP A 124 -17.23 26.42 -30.99
N ALA A 125 -18.00 26.60 -29.92
CA ALA A 125 -17.57 27.44 -28.80
C ALA A 125 -16.32 26.80 -28.18
N THR A 126 -15.21 27.55 -28.14
CA THR A 126 -13.95 27.12 -27.54
C THR A 126 -13.89 27.60 -26.09
N PRO A 127 -13.69 26.71 -25.11
CA PRO A 127 -13.63 27.12 -23.72
C PRO A 127 -12.37 27.94 -23.44
N SER A 128 -12.42 28.76 -22.39
CA SER A 128 -11.29 29.47 -21.83
C SER A 128 -11.06 29.02 -20.40
N TRP A 129 -9.80 29.06 -19.95
CA TRP A 129 -9.51 29.05 -18.52
C TRP A 129 -10.07 30.34 -17.93
N ILE A 130 -11.05 30.20 -17.04
CA ILE A 130 -11.67 31.31 -16.32
C ILE A 130 -11.28 31.28 -14.86
N TRP A 131 -11.27 32.44 -14.22
CA TRP A 131 -11.09 32.56 -12.78
C TRP A 131 -11.93 33.69 -12.21
N TYR A 132 -11.88 33.88 -10.88
CA TYR A 132 -12.40 35.10 -10.27
C TYR A 132 -11.54 36.30 -10.73
N PRO A 133 -12.13 37.48 -11.01
CA PRO A 133 -11.38 38.66 -11.45
C PRO A 133 -10.54 39.26 -10.32
N GLU A 134 -9.37 38.67 -10.09
CA GLU A 134 -8.32 39.10 -9.17
C GLU A 134 -6.93 38.89 -9.80
N GLY A 135 -6.04 39.87 -9.65
CA GLY A 135 -4.63 39.73 -10.07
C GLY A 135 -4.44 39.22 -11.50
N ARG A 136 -3.48 38.29 -11.67
CA ARG A 136 -3.18 37.59 -12.92
C ARG A 136 -3.19 36.07 -12.66
N PRO A 137 -4.36 35.42 -12.70
CA PRO A 137 -4.51 34.04 -12.22
C PRO A 137 -3.64 33.02 -12.96
N ALA A 138 -3.34 33.23 -14.25
CA ALA A 138 -2.45 32.33 -14.99
C ALA A 138 -0.96 32.47 -14.64
N GLU A 139 -0.58 33.49 -13.87
CA GLU A 139 0.79 33.69 -13.35
C GLU A 139 0.87 33.28 -11.88
N ASP A 140 0.01 33.84 -11.05
CA ASP A 140 -0.01 33.59 -9.60
C ASP A 140 -1.37 33.97 -9.00
N ALA A 141 -1.91 33.10 -8.14
CA ALA A 141 -3.19 33.29 -7.47
C ALA A 141 -3.15 32.76 -6.02
N PRO A 142 -3.97 33.32 -5.11
CA PRO A 142 -4.06 32.83 -3.73
C PRO A 142 -4.48 31.35 -3.66
N ALA A 143 -3.92 30.62 -2.70
CA ALA A 143 -4.27 29.23 -2.39
C ALA A 143 -5.62 29.14 -1.65
N GLU A 144 -6.71 29.35 -2.39
CA GLU A 144 -8.07 29.43 -1.88
C GLU A 144 -9.08 28.90 -2.91
N SER A 145 -10.32 28.64 -2.46
CA SER A 145 -11.43 28.29 -3.34
C SER A 145 -12.08 29.51 -3.99
N ARG A 146 -12.58 29.32 -5.22
CA ARG A 146 -13.49 30.21 -5.95
C ARG A 146 -14.72 29.45 -6.40
N TYR A 147 -15.84 30.15 -6.49
CA TYR A 147 -17.16 29.58 -6.77
C TYR A 147 -17.67 30.12 -8.09
N PHE A 148 -18.11 29.23 -8.97
CA PHE A 148 -18.51 29.56 -10.33
C PHE A 148 -19.92 29.06 -10.61
N ARG A 149 -20.73 29.87 -11.30
CA ARG A 149 -22.12 29.54 -11.65
C ARG A 149 -22.42 29.90 -13.10
N CYS A 150 -23.12 29.00 -13.79
CA CYS A 150 -23.62 29.24 -15.13
C CYS A 150 -25.04 28.70 -15.27
N ARG A 151 -25.98 29.58 -15.62
CA ARG A 151 -27.37 29.23 -15.91
C ARG A 151 -27.55 29.00 -17.40
N PHE A 152 -28.30 27.96 -17.77
CA PHE A 152 -28.63 27.64 -19.15
C PHE A 152 -30.01 26.98 -19.23
N ALA A 153 -30.66 27.03 -20.38
CA ALA A 153 -31.99 26.46 -20.57
C ALA A 153 -31.98 25.36 -21.62
N VAL A 154 -32.63 24.23 -21.31
CA VAL A 154 -32.86 23.13 -22.25
C VAL A 154 -34.31 23.16 -22.71
N SER A 155 -34.55 23.01 -24.01
CA SER A 155 -35.87 23.21 -24.63
C SER A 155 -36.76 21.96 -24.68
N THR A 156 -36.18 20.77 -24.62
CA THR A 156 -36.87 19.48 -24.53
C THR A 156 -36.08 18.54 -23.62
N ASP A 157 -36.59 17.33 -23.37
CA ASP A 157 -35.91 16.36 -22.54
C ASP A 157 -34.51 16.02 -23.08
N VAL A 158 -33.59 15.63 -22.20
CA VAL A 158 -32.19 15.38 -22.56
C VAL A 158 -31.96 13.90 -22.86
N ASN A 159 -31.39 13.61 -24.03
CA ASN A 159 -30.91 12.26 -24.36
C ASN A 159 -29.53 12.00 -23.73
N THR A 160 -28.59 12.93 -23.91
CA THR A 160 -27.23 12.82 -23.36
C THR A 160 -26.73 14.20 -22.94
N ALA A 161 -26.09 14.30 -21.78
CA ALA A 161 -25.31 15.49 -21.41
C ALA A 161 -23.97 15.08 -20.79
N VAL A 162 -22.87 15.61 -21.33
CA VAL A 162 -21.51 15.30 -20.90
C VAL A 162 -20.79 16.59 -20.55
N LEU A 163 -20.43 16.74 -19.28
CA LEU A 163 -19.59 17.82 -18.77
C LEU A 163 -18.13 17.37 -18.75
N ARG A 164 -17.25 18.20 -19.31
CA ARG A 164 -15.80 18.06 -19.28
C ARG A 164 -15.23 19.24 -18.53
N VAL A 165 -14.53 19.03 -17.43
CA VAL A 165 -14.07 20.11 -16.54
C VAL A 165 -12.70 19.81 -15.93
N ALA A 166 -11.86 20.83 -15.82
CA ALA A 166 -10.61 20.77 -15.07
C ALA A 166 -10.41 22.07 -14.29
N ALA A 167 -9.74 22.01 -13.15
CA ALA A 167 -9.26 23.20 -12.45
C ALA A 167 -7.83 23.00 -11.96
N ASP A 168 -7.09 24.11 -11.90
CA ASP A 168 -5.81 24.18 -11.21
C ASP A 168 -6.09 24.70 -9.78
N ASP A 169 -6.11 23.84 -8.75
CA ASP A 169 -5.64 22.43 -8.71
C ASP A 169 -6.75 21.36 -8.73
N VAL A 170 -7.93 21.66 -8.17
CA VAL A 170 -9.02 20.70 -7.99
C VAL A 170 -10.38 21.38 -8.18
N CYS A 171 -11.36 20.66 -8.73
CA CYS A 171 -12.74 21.16 -8.80
C CYS A 171 -13.75 20.18 -8.22
N GLU A 172 -14.87 20.72 -7.73
CA GLU A 172 -16.06 20.01 -7.29
C GLU A 172 -17.28 20.54 -8.05
N VAL A 173 -18.09 19.64 -8.59
CA VAL A 173 -19.16 19.93 -9.55
C VAL A 173 -20.53 19.68 -8.94
N PHE A 174 -21.45 20.62 -9.18
CA PHE A 174 -22.85 20.53 -8.81
C PHE A 174 -23.74 20.86 -10.01
N VAL A 175 -24.85 20.13 -10.16
CA VAL A 175 -25.88 20.39 -11.17
C VAL A 175 -27.21 20.51 -10.45
N ASN A 176 -27.90 21.64 -10.61
CA ASN A 176 -29.20 21.91 -9.99
C ASN A 176 -29.25 21.72 -8.46
N GLY A 177 -28.11 21.87 -7.77
CA GLY A 177 -27.98 21.68 -6.32
C GLY A 177 -27.41 20.30 -5.93
N ASP A 178 -27.46 19.31 -6.82
CA ASP A 178 -26.96 17.97 -6.57
C ASP A 178 -25.46 17.90 -6.85
N ARG A 179 -24.71 17.32 -5.90
CA ARG A 179 -23.27 17.10 -6.05
C ARG A 179 -23.01 15.95 -7.03
N VAL A 180 -22.27 16.25 -8.09
CA VAL A 180 -21.93 15.29 -9.15
C VAL A 180 -20.62 14.55 -8.86
N GLY A 181 -19.61 15.27 -8.35
CA GLY A 181 -18.29 14.68 -8.05
C GLY A 181 -17.17 15.73 -8.00
N SER A 182 -15.94 15.26 -7.86
CA SER A 182 -14.74 16.10 -7.87
C SER A 182 -13.68 15.56 -8.82
N HIS A 183 -12.78 16.44 -9.27
CA HIS A 183 -11.68 16.10 -10.18
C HIS A 183 -10.37 16.76 -9.70
N PRO A 184 -9.29 16.00 -9.45
CA PRO A 184 -8.16 16.45 -8.63
C PRO A 184 -6.97 17.02 -9.43
N THR A 185 -7.15 17.38 -10.70
CA THR A 185 -6.04 17.89 -11.53
C THR A 185 -6.49 18.77 -12.68
N TRP A 186 -5.64 19.73 -13.07
CA TRP A 186 -5.80 20.53 -14.29
C TRP A 186 -5.28 19.84 -15.55
N ALA A 187 -4.40 18.84 -15.43
CA ALA A 187 -3.65 18.30 -16.57
C ALA A 187 -4.52 17.58 -17.63
N ARG A 188 -5.76 17.25 -17.28
CA ARG A 188 -6.80 16.69 -18.14
C ARG A 188 -8.18 17.04 -17.60
N ALA A 189 -9.20 17.06 -18.46
CA ALA A 189 -10.58 17.20 -18.00
C ALA A 189 -11.08 15.92 -17.32
N GLY A 190 -11.76 16.08 -16.18
CA GLY A 190 -12.68 15.10 -15.65
C GLY A 190 -13.97 15.08 -16.47
N VAL A 191 -14.62 13.92 -16.56
CA VAL A 191 -15.82 13.71 -17.37
C VAL A 191 -16.98 13.28 -16.48
N PHE A 192 -18.09 14.00 -16.59
CA PHE A 192 -19.31 13.73 -15.84
C PHE A 192 -20.49 13.60 -16.79
N HIS A 193 -21.19 12.46 -16.72
CA HIS A 193 -22.46 12.27 -17.42
C HIS A 193 -23.59 12.83 -16.56
N VAL A 194 -24.12 13.99 -16.93
CA VAL A 194 -25.06 14.77 -16.10
C VAL A 194 -26.48 14.79 -16.65
N GLY A 195 -26.76 14.00 -17.70
CA GLY A 195 -28.04 14.02 -18.42
C GLY A 195 -29.27 13.81 -17.53
N SER A 196 -29.20 12.85 -16.60
CA SER A 196 -30.30 12.55 -15.67
C SER A 196 -30.57 13.64 -14.63
N LEU A 197 -29.65 14.59 -14.46
CA LEU A 197 -29.77 15.71 -13.53
C LEU A 197 -30.33 16.98 -14.20
N LEU A 198 -30.43 16.97 -15.54
CA LEU A 198 -30.97 18.09 -16.30
C LEU A 198 -32.48 17.94 -16.50
N LYS A 199 -33.19 19.07 -16.46
CA LYS A 199 -34.64 19.15 -16.70
C LYS A 199 -34.96 20.07 -17.87
N THR A 200 -36.11 19.87 -18.49
CA THR A 200 -36.66 20.83 -19.45
C THR A 200 -36.88 22.18 -18.74
N GLY A 201 -36.41 23.27 -19.34
CA GLY A 201 -36.37 24.61 -18.74
C GLY A 201 -35.00 25.00 -18.21
N GLU A 202 -34.97 25.86 -17.18
CA GLU A 202 -33.73 26.41 -16.62
C GLU A 202 -32.97 25.40 -15.75
N ASN A 203 -31.66 25.33 -15.97
CA ASN A 203 -30.70 24.51 -15.24
C ASN A 203 -29.51 25.36 -14.78
N LEU A 204 -28.84 24.89 -13.73
CA LEU A 204 -27.65 25.51 -13.17
C LEU A 204 -26.49 24.51 -13.14
N LEU A 205 -25.35 24.92 -13.67
CA LEU A 205 -24.05 24.29 -13.44
C LEU A 205 -23.28 25.17 -12.44
N ALA A 206 -22.86 24.58 -11.32
CA ALA A 206 -22.10 25.26 -10.29
C ALA A 206 -20.80 24.48 -9.99
N ILE A 207 -19.67 25.19 -9.86
CA ILE A 207 -18.36 24.56 -9.69
C ILE A 207 -17.58 25.32 -8.61
N ARG A 208 -17.08 24.59 -7.60
CA ARG A 208 -16.07 25.09 -6.68
C ARG A 208 -14.71 24.67 -7.23
N ALA A 209 -13.83 25.63 -7.51
CA ALA A 209 -12.45 25.36 -7.90
C ALA A 209 -11.50 25.84 -6.80
N GLU A 210 -10.54 25.02 -6.40
CA GLU A 210 -9.59 25.32 -5.33
C GLU A 210 -8.18 25.29 -5.88
N ASN A 211 -7.49 26.41 -5.71
CA ASN A 211 -6.06 26.53 -5.91
C ASN A 211 -5.35 26.13 -4.60
N ARG A 212 -4.46 25.15 -4.63
CA ARG A 212 -3.77 24.67 -3.41
C ARG A 212 -2.45 25.42 -3.21
N PRO A 213 -1.81 25.30 -2.04
CA PRO A 213 -0.52 25.95 -1.81
C PRO A 213 0.59 25.37 -2.69
N ALA A 214 1.33 26.22 -3.39
CA ALA A 214 2.54 25.87 -4.14
C ALA A 214 3.79 26.59 -3.60
N PRO A 215 5.00 26.01 -3.74
CA PRO A 215 6.24 26.60 -3.21
C PRO A 215 6.75 27.82 -4.00
N HIS A 216 6.21 28.07 -5.19
CA HIS A 216 6.55 29.18 -6.10
C HIS A 216 5.27 29.76 -6.72
N ALA A 217 5.37 30.39 -7.91
CA ALA A 217 4.23 30.88 -8.69
C ALA A 217 3.10 29.83 -8.73
N ASN A 218 1.88 30.26 -8.41
CA ASN A 218 0.75 29.39 -8.12
C ASN A 218 -0.45 29.68 -9.05
N PRO A 219 -0.38 29.30 -10.34
CA PRO A 219 -1.44 29.56 -11.30
C PRO A 219 -2.78 28.95 -10.88
N ALA A 220 -3.88 29.63 -11.20
CA ALA A 220 -5.23 29.14 -10.97
C ALA A 220 -6.13 29.37 -12.18
N GLY A 221 -6.96 28.37 -12.48
CA GLY A 221 -7.91 28.44 -13.57
C GLY A 221 -8.93 27.31 -13.50
N LEU A 222 -10.14 27.58 -13.99
CA LEU A 222 -11.20 26.61 -14.22
C LEU A 222 -11.50 26.57 -15.72
N ILE A 223 -11.59 25.40 -16.32
CA ILE A 223 -12.05 25.23 -17.69
C ILE A 223 -13.16 24.18 -17.75
N ALA A 224 -14.23 24.47 -18.49
CA ALA A 224 -15.41 23.61 -18.58
C ALA A 224 -16.02 23.62 -19.99
N ARG A 225 -16.52 22.47 -20.43
CA ARG A 225 -17.32 22.29 -21.64
C ARG A 225 -18.45 21.30 -21.36
N LEU A 226 -19.69 21.72 -21.49
CA LEU A 226 -20.88 20.88 -21.37
C LEU A 226 -21.52 20.73 -22.75
N ALA A 227 -21.61 19.49 -23.24
CA ALA A 227 -22.32 19.17 -24.49
C ALA A 227 -23.63 18.44 -24.16
N VAL A 228 -24.75 18.97 -24.65
CA VAL A 228 -26.10 18.44 -24.43
C VAL A 228 -26.73 18.09 -25.78
N THR A 229 -27.24 16.86 -25.90
CA THR A 229 -28.09 16.43 -27.00
C THR A 229 -29.50 16.22 -26.47
N GLN A 230 -30.45 16.95 -27.04
CA GLN A 230 -31.86 16.94 -26.64
C GLN A 230 -32.66 15.88 -27.40
N ALA A 231 -33.87 15.57 -26.92
CA ALA A 231 -34.77 14.56 -27.47
C ALA A 231 -35.17 14.85 -28.92
N ASP A 232 -35.27 16.14 -29.28
CA ASP A 232 -35.54 16.61 -30.65
C ASP A 232 -34.30 16.57 -31.57
N GLY A 233 -33.16 16.07 -31.09
CA GLY A 233 -31.90 16.00 -31.82
C GLY A 233 -31.07 17.29 -31.79
N ARG A 234 -31.55 18.37 -31.15
CA ARG A 234 -30.81 19.62 -31.04
C ARG A 234 -29.59 19.47 -30.14
N GLN A 235 -28.45 19.99 -30.59
CA GLN A 235 -27.23 20.06 -29.79
C GLN A 235 -27.02 21.45 -29.20
N MET A 236 -26.55 21.48 -27.96
CA MET A 236 -26.17 22.68 -27.23
C MET A 236 -24.79 22.47 -26.63
N VAL A 237 -23.92 23.47 -26.76
CA VAL A 237 -22.60 23.46 -26.13
C VAL A 237 -22.47 24.70 -25.25
N LEU A 238 -22.21 24.48 -23.97
CA LEU A 238 -21.86 25.51 -23.00
C LEU A 238 -20.36 25.41 -22.72
N VAL A 239 -19.67 26.55 -22.67
CA VAL A 239 -18.24 26.61 -22.35
C VAL A 239 -17.95 27.57 -21.23
N SER A 240 -16.82 27.38 -20.54
CA SER A 240 -16.26 28.36 -19.61
C SER A 240 -15.78 29.59 -20.35
N ASP A 241 -16.43 30.71 -20.09
CA ASP A 241 -16.10 32.03 -20.62
C ASP A 241 -16.57 33.10 -19.62
N THR A 242 -16.53 34.37 -20.02
CA THR A 242 -16.91 35.52 -19.18
C THR A 242 -18.42 35.63 -18.90
N SER A 243 -19.26 34.77 -19.48
CA SER A 243 -20.69 34.70 -19.15
C SER A 243 -20.95 34.05 -17.78
N TRP A 244 -19.97 33.30 -17.28
CA TRP A 244 -20.05 32.68 -15.97
C TRP A 244 -19.97 33.72 -14.85
N ARG A 245 -20.68 33.46 -13.76
CA ARG A 245 -20.60 34.23 -12.52
C ARG A 245 -19.54 33.63 -11.61
N ALA A 246 -18.77 34.46 -10.92
CA ALA A 246 -17.70 34.06 -10.02
C ALA A 246 -17.76 34.83 -8.69
N GLU A 247 -17.52 34.12 -7.59
CA GLU A 247 -17.40 34.68 -6.24
C GLU A 247 -16.21 34.09 -5.49
N LYS A 248 -15.60 34.91 -4.64
CA LYS A 248 -14.43 34.58 -3.83
C LYS A 248 -14.82 33.95 -2.49
N GLN A 249 -15.95 34.34 -1.92
CA GLN A 249 -16.41 33.84 -0.62
C GLN A 249 -17.51 32.79 -0.77
N LEU A 250 -17.49 31.77 0.08
CA LEU A 250 -18.56 30.78 0.12
C LEU A 250 -19.86 31.45 0.59
N CYS A 251 -20.88 31.47 -0.26
CA CYS A 251 -22.23 31.84 0.14
C CYS A 251 -23.02 30.55 0.46
N PRO A 252 -23.80 30.50 1.55
CA PRO A 252 -24.69 29.36 1.80
C PRO A 252 -25.65 29.14 0.62
N GLN A 253 -25.86 27.87 0.24
CA GLN A 253 -26.76 27.47 -0.85
C GLN A 253 -26.40 28.03 -2.24
N TRP A 254 -25.16 28.47 -2.44
CA TRP A 254 -24.68 28.99 -3.72
C TRP A 254 -24.75 27.97 -4.86
N GLU A 255 -24.94 26.69 -4.60
CA GLU A 255 -25.11 25.62 -5.59
C GLU A 255 -26.57 25.44 -6.04
N GLN A 256 -27.53 26.06 -5.35
CA GLN A 256 -28.96 25.91 -5.62
C GLN A 256 -29.44 26.80 -6.77
N VAL A 257 -30.41 26.30 -7.56
CA VAL A 257 -31.02 27.07 -8.68
C VAL A 257 -31.69 28.35 -8.19
N ALA A 258 -32.28 28.36 -6.99
CA ALA A 258 -32.99 29.51 -6.42
C ALA A 258 -32.07 30.63 -5.90
N PHE A 259 -30.75 30.40 -5.80
CA PHE A 259 -29.81 31.38 -5.28
C PHE A 259 -29.66 32.59 -6.23
N ASP A 260 -29.77 33.80 -5.69
CA ASP A 260 -29.58 35.06 -6.42
C ASP A 260 -28.08 35.40 -6.55
N ASP A 261 -27.53 35.15 -7.73
CA ASP A 261 -26.15 35.44 -8.11
C ASP A 261 -26.01 36.78 -8.87
N SER A 262 -27.04 37.64 -8.87
CA SER A 262 -27.00 38.94 -9.57
C SER A 262 -25.88 39.86 -9.10
N LYS A 263 -25.43 39.70 -7.85
CA LYS A 263 -24.31 40.45 -7.25
C LYS A 263 -22.94 39.83 -7.53
N TRP A 264 -22.87 38.62 -8.07
CA TRP A 264 -21.61 37.96 -8.40
C TRP A 264 -20.99 38.61 -9.64
N LYS A 265 -19.66 38.70 -9.64
CA LYS A 265 -18.92 39.26 -10.76
C LYS A 265 -18.96 38.30 -11.95
N SER A 266 -18.83 38.82 -13.16
CA SER A 266 -18.46 37.96 -14.29
C SER A 266 -17.07 37.38 -14.06
N SER A 267 -16.88 36.13 -14.48
CA SER A 267 -15.58 35.49 -14.47
C SER A 267 -14.61 36.23 -15.42
N MET A 268 -13.33 36.14 -15.11
CA MET A 268 -12.21 36.65 -15.92
C MET A 268 -11.64 35.51 -16.73
N VAL A 269 -11.24 35.75 -17.98
CA VAL A 269 -10.39 34.79 -18.73
C VAL A 269 -8.98 34.87 -18.17
N ALA A 270 -8.52 33.81 -17.51
CA ALA A 270 -7.15 33.63 -17.08
C ALA A 270 -6.23 33.30 -18.26
N ALA A 271 -6.68 32.41 -19.17
CA ALA A 271 -5.99 32.08 -20.41
C ALA A 271 -6.95 31.47 -21.44
N PRO A 272 -6.71 31.60 -22.76
CA PRO A 272 -7.43 30.81 -23.75
C PRO A 272 -7.07 29.31 -23.63
N PHE A 273 -7.95 28.41 -24.08
CA PHE A 273 -7.59 27.00 -24.19
C PHE A 273 -6.39 26.82 -25.13
N GLY A 274 -5.37 26.07 -24.69
CA GLY A 274 -4.09 25.98 -25.40
C GLY A 274 -3.05 27.02 -24.97
N GLY A 275 -3.41 28.01 -24.15
CA GLY A 275 -2.53 29.05 -23.63
C GLY A 275 -2.28 28.95 -22.12
N GLY A 276 -1.56 29.93 -21.57
CA GLY A 276 -1.16 29.93 -20.15
C GLY A 276 -0.16 28.82 -19.81
N PRO A 277 0.07 28.53 -18.51
CA PRO A 277 0.96 27.45 -18.07
C PRO A 277 0.41 26.05 -18.44
N TRP A 278 -0.91 25.94 -18.67
CA TRP A 278 -1.61 24.68 -18.90
C TRP A 278 -1.52 24.14 -20.33
N LYS A 279 -1.22 25.00 -21.32
CA LYS A 279 -1.20 24.64 -22.75
C LYS A 279 -2.51 23.94 -23.16
N LYS A 280 -2.44 22.96 -24.09
CA LYS A 280 -3.59 22.11 -24.45
C LYS A 280 -3.64 20.93 -23.48
N ILE A 281 -4.73 20.83 -22.74
CA ILE A 281 -5.01 19.68 -21.87
C ILE A 281 -5.93 18.68 -22.57
N ALA A 282 -5.79 17.40 -22.25
CA ALA A 282 -6.57 16.33 -22.88
C ALA A 282 -8.03 16.33 -22.39
N GLY A 283 -8.94 15.92 -23.27
CA GLY A 283 -10.33 15.60 -22.89
C GLY A 283 -11.28 16.79 -22.72
N VAL A 284 -10.86 18.03 -23.04
CA VAL A 284 -11.73 19.23 -22.97
C VAL A 284 -12.58 19.42 -24.23
N ASP A 285 -11.95 19.28 -25.41
CA ASP A 285 -12.54 19.58 -26.71
C ASP A 285 -13.24 18.38 -27.35
N LYS A 286 -12.67 17.18 -27.17
CA LYS A 286 -13.20 15.89 -27.66
C LYS A 286 -13.04 14.79 -26.61
N ALA A 287 -13.61 13.61 -26.89
CA ALA A 287 -13.42 12.43 -26.05
C ALA A 287 -11.92 12.08 -25.93
N ASP A 288 -11.45 11.95 -24.69
CA ASP A 288 -10.12 11.42 -24.41
C ASP A 288 -10.12 9.92 -24.70
N VAL A 289 -8.99 9.42 -25.21
CA VAL A 289 -8.79 7.98 -25.43
C VAL A 289 -8.90 7.20 -24.12
N GLN A 290 -8.63 7.84 -22.98
CA GLN A 290 -8.84 7.24 -21.65
C GLN A 290 -10.33 7.00 -21.32
N ASP A 291 -11.23 7.81 -21.87
CA ASP A 291 -12.65 7.77 -21.55
C ASP A 291 -13.41 6.91 -22.58
N ASP A 292 -13.19 7.19 -23.86
CA ASP A 292 -13.83 6.51 -24.97
C ASP A 292 -12.88 6.49 -26.21
N PRO A 293 -12.11 5.40 -26.36
CA PRO A 293 -11.23 5.23 -27.52
C PRO A 293 -11.99 5.24 -28.85
N VAL A 294 -13.21 4.71 -28.89
CA VAL A 294 -13.98 4.62 -30.15
C VAL A 294 -14.35 6.02 -30.62
N ALA A 295 -14.88 6.84 -29.71
CA ALA A 295 -15.21 8.23 -29.99
C ALA A 295 -13.97 9.08 -30.32
N SER A 296 -12.84 8.83 -29.63
CA SER A 296 -11.59 9.58 -29.88
C SER A 296 -11.06 9.42 -31.31
N TYR A 297 -11.36 8.29 -31.95
CA TYR A 297 -11.02 7.96 -33.34
C TYR A 297 -12.23 7.88 -34.29
N ALA A 298 -13.31 8.61 -34.00
CA ALA A 298 -14.48 8.67 -34.88
C ALA A 298 -14.14 9.31 -36.24
N ASP A 299 -13.28 10.34 -36.23
CA ASP A 299 -12.85 11.09 -37.42
C ASP A 299 -11.74 10.37 -38.23
N ALA A 300 -11.23 9.24 -37.77
CA ALA A 300 -10.15 8.54 -38.45
C ALA A 300 -10.64 7.93 -39.77
N ALA A 301 -9.87 8.12 -40.85
CA ALA A 301 -10.21 7.58 -42.16
C ALA A 301 -10.44 6.05 -42.08
N PRO A 302 -11.54 5.51 -42.63
CA PRO A 302 -11.85 4.08 -42.54
C PRO A 302 -10.70 3.17 -43.00
N ALA A 303 -10.00 3.57 -44.07
CA ALA A 303 -8.84 2.83 -44.59
C ALA A 303 -7.66 2.80 -43.60
N ALA A 304 -7.41 3.90 -42.87
CA ALA A 304 -6.36 3.94 -41.86
C ALA A 304 -6.73 3.10 -40.63
N LYS A 305 -8.01 3.13 -40.23
CA LYS A 305 -8.53 2.34 -39.12
C LYS A 305 -8.45 0.83 -39.39
N GLU A 306 -8.90 0.40 -40.56
CA GLU A 306 -8.82 -1.01 -40.96
C GLU A 306 -7.37 -1.48 -41.13
N LEU A 307 -6.48 -0.62 -41.64
CA LEU A 307 -5.07 -0.96 -41.76
C LEU A 307 -4.42 -1.16 -40.37
N TYR A 308 -4.71 -0.27 -39.42
CA TYR A 308 -4.26 -0.39 -38.04
C TYR A 308 -4.75 -1.71 -37.41
N PHE A 309 -6.04 -2.02 -37.53
CA PHE A 309 -6.59 -3.28 -37.04
C PHE A 309 -6.01 -4.51 -37.72
N SER A 310 -5.73 -4.44 -39.03
CA SER A 310 -5.06 -5.52 -39.76
C SER A 310 -3.66 -5.83 -39.20
N VAL A 311 -2.86 -4.80 -38.93
CA VAL A 311 -1.53 -4.97 -38.31
C VAL A 311 -1.66 -5.54 -36.90
N ARG A 312 -2.60 -5.03 -36.09
CA ARG A 312 -2.83 -5.54 -34.73
C ARG A 312 -3.26 -7.01 -34.72
N ARG A 313 -4.10 -7.45 -35.66
CA ARG A 313 -4.45 -8.88 -35.84
C ARG A 313 -3.22 -9.73 -36.13
N VAL A 314 -2.33 -9.32 -37.05
CA VAL A 314 -1.09 -10.05 -37.35
C VAL A 314 -0.13 -10.08 -36.15
N LYS A 315 0.03 -8.95 -35.45
CA LYS A 315 0.85 -8.87 -34.22
C LYS A 315 0.31 -9.81 -33.14
N ARG A 316 -1.01 -9.87 -32.97
CA ARG A 316 -1.67 -10.81 -32.06
C ARG A 316 -1.38 -12.25 -32.47
N GLU A 317 -1.53 -12.61 -33.74
CA GLU A 317 -1.19 -13.97 -34.22
C GLU A 317 0.27 -14.35 -33.94
N ILE A 318 1.21 -13.42 -34.10
CA ILE A 318 2.62 -13.61 -33.71
C ILE A 318 2.76 -13.86 -32.21
N LEU A 319 2.13 -13.02 -31.37
CA LEU A 319 2.18 -13.16 -29.91
C LEU A 319 1.67 -14.52 -29.44
N PHE A 320 0.58 -15.02 -30.04
CA PHE A 320 -0.01 -16.32 -29.68
C PHE A 320 0.73 -17.54 -30.24
N LYS A 321 1.80 -17.35 -31.03
CA LYS A 321 2.77 -18.40 -31.36
C LYS A 321 3.85 -18.57 -30.30
N ASN A 322 3.84 -17.77 -29.23
CA ASN A 322 4.82 -17.89 -28.15
C ASN A 322 4.68 -19.27 -27.45
N PRO A 323 5.73 -20.11 -27.44
CA PRO A 323 5.67 -21.46 -26.86
C PRO A 323 5.46 -21.50 -25.35
N VAL A 324 5.60 -20.38 -24.62
CA VAL A 324 5.27 -20.30 -23.19
C VAL A 324 3.75 -20.35 -22.93
N LEU A 325 2.94 -20.15 -23.99
CA LEU A 325 1.48 -20.31 -23.97
C LEU A 325 1.08 -21.77 -24.23
N ASP A 326 1.57 -22.67 -23.39
CA ASP A 326 1.30 -24.11 -23.40
C ASP A 326 0.02 -24.49 -22.63
N PHE A 327 -0.89 -23.54 -22.46
CA PHE A 327 -2.17 -23.69 -21.75
C PHE A 327 -3.30 -23.04 -22.55
N SER A 328 -4.52 -23.54 -22.36
CA SER A 328 -5.71 -23.03 -23.05
C SER A 328 -6.78 -22.47 -22.10
N GLN A 329 -6.54 -22.53 -20.80
CA GLN A 329 -7.52 -22.19 -19.76
C GLN A 329 -6.88 -21.29 -18.70
N LEU A 330 -7.69 -20.40 -18.13
CA LEU A 330 -7.28 -19.46 -17.08
C LEU A 330 -8.29 -19.47 -15.93
N LEU A 331 -7.80 -19.56 -14.70
CA LEU A 331 -8.56 -19.29 -13.48
C LEU A 331 -8.33 -17.83 -13.06
N PHE A 332 -9.35 -17.09 -12.67
CA PHE A 332 -9.23 -15.74 -12.10
C PHE A 332 -10.47 -15.34 -11.29
N ILE A 333 -10.38 -14.20 -10.61
CA ILE A 333 -11.56 -13.54 -10.01
C ILE A 333 -11.98 -12.31 -10.83
N ASP A 334 -13.28 -12.04 -10.85
CA ASP A 334 -13.87 -10.78 -11.29
C ASP A 334 -14.63 -10.16 -10.11
N GLN A 335 -14.08 -9.09 -9.55
CA GLN A 335 -14.42 -8.62 -8.20
C GLN A 335 -14.69 -7.10 -8.19
N PRO A 336 -15.79 -6.63 -7.58
CA PRO A 336 -15.97 -5.22 -7.27
C PRO A 336 -14.84 -4.69 -6.39
N LEU A 337 -14.47 -3.42 -6.56
CA LEU A 337 -13.59 -2.77 -5.59
C LEU A 337 -14.28 -2.73 -4.21
N PRO A 338 -13.53 -2.89 -3.11
CA PRO A 338 -14.06 -2.67 -1.77
C PRO A 338 -14.59 -1.25 -1.62
N GLN A 339 -15.53 -1.06 -0.71
CA GLN A 339 -16.12 0.25 -0.40
C GLN A 339 -16.05 0.52 1.10
N GLY A 340 -16.19 1.80 1.45
CA GLY A 340 -16.09 2.29 2.82
C GLY A 340 -14.97 3.31 2.98
N PRO A 341 -14.89 3.96 4.16
CA PRO A 341 -13.84 4.91 4.48
C PRO A 341 -12.45 4.28 4.32
N GLU A 342 -11.54 5.00 3.68
CA GLU A 342 -10.16 4.55 3.45
C GLU A 342 -10.02 3.18 2.74
N SER A 343 -11.05 2.71 2.03
CA SER A 343 -11.06 1.42 1.28
C SER A 343 -9.98 1.28 0.19
N ARG A 344 -9.26 2.38 -0.13
CA ARG A 344 -8.09 2.38 -1.03
C ARG A 344 -6.77 2.20 -0.31
N HIS A 345 -6.74 2.39 1.01
CA HIS A 345 -5.55 2.26 1.84
C HIS A 345 -5.08 0.80 1.87
N GLU A 346 -3.78 0.59 1.78
CA GLU A 346 -3.18 -0.74 1.67
C GLU A 346 -3.51 -1.67 2.86
N ALA A 347 -3.72 -1.12 4.06
CA ALA A 347 -4.08 -1.89 5.24
C ALA A 347 -5.57 -2.27 5.34
N ILE A 348 -6.45 -1.54 4.65
CA ILE A 348 -7.90 -1.57 4.91
C ILE A 348 -8.66 -2.32 3.79
N HIS A 349 -8.17 -2.22 2.56
CA HIS A 349 -8.86 -2.72 1.37
C HIS A 349 -9.26 -4.21 1.43
N ARG A 350 -8.57 -5.04 2.22
CA ARG A 350 -8.85 -6.49 2.36
C ARG A 350 -9.77 -6.85 3.52
N MET A 351 -9.99 -5.93 4.45
CA MET A 351 -10.79 -6.21 5.65
C MET A 351 -12.20 -6.69 5.27
N GLY A 352 -12.69 -7.73 5.94
CA GLY A 352 -14.03 -8.28 5.70
C GLY A 352 -15.16 -7.23 5.74
N ILE A 353 -14.98 -6.17 6.53
CA ILE A 353 -15.93 -5.05 6.65
C ILE A 353 -15.98 -4.12 5.41
N MET A 354 -14.96 -4.17 4.54
CA MET A 354 -14.89 -3.40 3.29
C MET A 354 -15.33 -4.22 2.07
N ALA A 355 -15.61 -5.50 2.26
CA ALA A 355 -15.90 -6.45 1.20
C ALA A 355 -17.23 -6.13 0.50
N MET A 356 -17.23 -6.23 -0.83
CA MET A 356 -18.38 -5.90 -1.68
C MET A 356 -18.88 -7.13 -2.43
N PRO A 357 -20.17 -7.50 -2.29
CA PRO A 357 -20.71 -8.67 -2.97
C PRO A 357 -20.82 -8.47 -4.48
N GLY A 358 -20.89 -9.60 -5.18
CA GLY A 358 -20.96 -9.65 -6.65
C GLY A 358 -19.69 -10.19 -7.29
N GLY A 359 -18.70 -10.56 -6.48
CA GLY A 359 -17.51 -11.26 -6.91
C GLY A 359 -17.80 -12.60 -7.56
N ARG A 360 -16.91 -13.03 -8.47
CA ARG A 360 -17.00 -14.31 -9.17
C ARG A 360 -15.63 -14.95 -9.31
N LEU A 361 -15.53 -16.24 -9.00
CA LEU A 361 -14.41 -17.12 -9.34
C LEU A 361 -14.73 -17.82 -10.67
N LEU A 362 -13.92 -17.56 -11.69
CA LEU A 362 -14.19 -17.92 -13.08
C LEU A 362 -13.06 -18.74 -13.69
N VAL A 363 -13.42 -19.68 -14.58
CA VAL A 363 -12.51 -20.30 -15.55
C VAL A 363 -12.89 -19.82 -16.94
N LEU A 364 -11.90 -19.35 -17.70
CA LEU A 364 -12.02 -18.98 -19.11
C LEU A 364 -11.40 -20.06 -19.98
N ASP A 365 -12.20 -20.63 -20.87
CA ASP A 365 -11.76 -21.52 -21.95
C ASP A 365 -11.39 -20.69 -23.19
N GLY A 366 -10.09 -20.71 -23.53
CA GLY A 366 -9.51 -19.94 -24.62
C GLY A 366 -8.91 -18.61 -24.16
N LEU A 367 -7.80 -18.20 -24.77
CA LEU A 367 -7.09 -16.97 -24.42
C LEU A 367 -7.60 -15.76 -25.25
N HIS A 368 -8.91 -15.52 -25.21
CA HIS A 368 -9.59 -14.53 -26.05
C HIS A 368 -10.82 -13.92 -25.33
N PRO A 369 -11.18 -12.64 -25.58
CA PRO A 369 -12.34 -12.01 -24.92
C PRO A 369 -13.68 -12.72 -25.14
N GLY A 370 -13.80 -13.46 -26.25
CA GLY A 370 -14.94 -14.32 -26.57
C GLY A 370 -14.82 -15.77 -26.10
N GLY A 371 -13.87 -16.09 -25.22
CA GLY A 371 -13.72 -17.42 -24.64
C GLY A 371 -14.94 -17.83 -23.81
N LYS A 372 -15.14 -19.13 -23.62
CA LYS A 372 -16.28 -19.63 -22.83
C LYS A 372 -15.96 -19.49 -21.35
N LEU A 373 -16.94 -19.02 -20.57
CA LEU A 373 -16.78 -18.84 -19.13
C LEU A 373 -17.50 -19.95 -18.36
N ARG A 374 -16.85 -20.42 -17.31
CA ARG A 374 -17.44 -21.26 -16.27
C ARG A 374 -17.32 -20.54 -14.94
N GLN A 375 -18.44 -20.37 -14.24
CA GLN A 375 -18.44 -19.85 -12.87
C GLN A 375 -18.30 -21.02 -11.90
N LEU A 376 -17.26 -20.98 -11.07
CA LEU A 376 -17.03 -21.96 -10.02
C LEU A 376 -17.70 -21.54 -8.71
N ALA A 377 -17.56 -20.27 -8.34
CA ALA A 377 -18.15 -19.67 -7.15
C ALA A 377 -18.52 -18.20 -7.40
N PRO A 378 -19.48 -17.64 -6.65
CA PRO A 378 -20.34 -18.33 -5.69
C PRO A 378 -21.42 -19.16 -6.40
N GLN A 379 -21.95 -20.18 -5.73
CA GLN A 379 -23.03 -21.02 -6.26
C GLN A 379 -24.42 -20.50 -5.86
N GLU A 380 -24.60 -20.14 -4.57
CA GLU A 380 -25.90 -19.74 -4.02
C GLU A 380 -25.90 -18.31 -3.49
N ARG A 381 -24.96 -18.00 -2.59
CA ARG A 381 -24.89 -16.70 -1.89
C ARG A 381 -23.88 -15.78 -2.57
N PRO A 382 -24.26 -14.55 -3.00
CA PRO A 382 -23.30 -13.56 -3.47
C PRO A 382 -22.19 -13.36 -2.44
N GLY A 383 -20.95 -13.18 -2.91
CA GLY A 383 -19.80 -13.08 -2.02
C GLY A 383 -18.69 -12.22 -2.62
N SER A 384 -17.64 -12.08 -1.82
CA SER A 384 -16.40 -11.42 -2.19
C SER A 384 -15.26 -12.43 -2.21
N PHE A 385 -14.30 -12.25 -3.11
CA PHE A 385 -13.15 -13.13 -3.28
C PHE A 385 -11.85 -12.35 -3.23
N TRP A 386 -10.79 -12.99 -2.74
CA TRP A 386 -9.41 -12.59 -2.96
C TRP A 386 -8.68 -13.68 -3.74
N ARG A 387 -7.35 -13.75 -3.60
CA ARG A 387 -6.49 -14.60 -4.41
C ARG A 387 -6.83 -16.09 -4.24
N PRO A 388 -7.12 -16.82 -5.33
CA PRO A 388 -7.14 -18.27 -5.33
C PRO A 388 -5.74 -18.86 -5.60
N ASP A 389 -5.61 -20.17 -5.39
CA ASP A 389 -4.47 -20.98 -5.82
C ASP A 389 -4.96 -22.30 -6.46
N LEU A 390 -4.15 -22.84 -7.38
CA LEU A 390 -4.40 -24.14 -8.01
C LEU A 390 -3.50 -25.20 -7.37
N SER A 391 -4.05 -26.41 -7.20
CA SER A 391 -3.24 -27.58 -6.86
C SER A 391 -2.15 -27.80 -7.91
N PHE A 392 -1.05 -28.46 -7.53
CA PHE A 392 0.10 -28.61 -8.43
C PHE A 392 -0.22 -29.40 -9.71
N ASP A 393 -1.21 -30.29 -9.66
CA ASP A 393 -1.75 -31.03 -10.80
C ASP A 393 -2.87 -30.28 -11.57
N ALA A 394 -3.24 -29.08 -11.10
CA ALA A 394 -4.32 -28.24 -11.62
C ALA A 394 -5.71 -28.92 -11.67
N THR A 395 -5.97 -29.87 -10.76
CA THR A 395 -7.29 -30.53 -10.66
C THR A 395 -8.23 -29.88 -9.65
N LYS A 396 -7.68 -29.13 -8.69
CA LYS A 396 -8.42 -28.45 -7.62
C LYS A 396 -8.07 -26.97 -7.53
N VAL A 397 -9.01 -26.21 -6.97
CA VAL A 397 -8.85 -24.81 -6.63
C VAL A 397 -9.08 -24.61 -5.14
N LEU A 398 -8.17 -23.86 -4.52
CA LEU A 398 -8.23 -23.37 -3.16
C LEU A 398 -8.48 -21.87 -3.21
N PHE A 399 -9.47 -21.37 -2.48
CA PHE A 399 -9.87 -19.97 -2.55
C PHE A 399 -10.45 -19.51 -1.22
N CYS A 400 -10.58 -18.19 -1.04
CA CYS A 400 -11.33 -17.62 0.05
C CYS A 400 -12.61 -16.96 -0.46
N CYS A 401 -13.67 -17.00 0.34
CA CYS A 401 -14.91 -16.32 0.06
C CYS A 401 -15.47 -15.73 1.36
N LYS A 402 -15.96 -14.50 1.28
CA LYS A 402 -16.85 -13.92 2.28
C LYS A 402 -18.25 -13.86 1.67
N PRO A 403 -19.15 -14.79 2.01
CA PRO A 403 -20.56 -14.62 1.72
C PRO A 403 -21.06 -13.27 2.22
N TYR A 404 -21.96 -12.64 1.49
CA TYR A 404 -22.44 -11.28 1.78
C TYR A 404 -23.02 -11.14 3.20
N ASP A 405 -23.67 -12.19 3.69
CA ASP A 405 -24.34 -12.31 4.98
C ASP A 405 -23.42 -12.82 6.10
N ASP A 406 -22.16 -13.12 5.80
CA ASP A 406 -21.14 -13.52 6.79
C ASP A 406 -20.33 -12.33 7.31
N GLU A 407 -19.76 -12.49 8.50
CA GLU A 407 -18.91 -11.47 9.13
C GLU A 407 -17.46 -11.50 8.61
N SER A 408 -17.00 -12.66 8.11
CA SER A 408 -15.59 -12.90 7.78
C SER A 408 -15.37 -13.70 6.49
N PHE A 409 -14.15 -13.63 5.96
CA PHE A 409 -13.69 -14.52 4.90
C PHE A 409 -13.35 -15.92 5.44
N HIS A 410 -13.74 -16.94 4.68
CA HIS A 410 -13.41 -18.34 4.98
C HIS A 410 -12.69 -19.01 3.81
N LEU A 411 -11.94 -20.08 4.09
CA LEU A 411 -11.26 -20.88 3.10
C LEU A 411 -12.15 -22.00 2.56
N PHE A 412 -12.03 -22.27 1.26
CA PHE A 412 -12.78 -23.29 0.55
C PHE A 412 -11.88 -24.01 -0.47
N GLU A 413 -12.16 -25.29 -0.70
CA GLU A 413 -11.55 -26.09 -1.75
C GLU A 413 -12.65 -26.72 -2.62
N MET A 414 -12.43 -26.83 -3.93
CA MET A 414 -13.29 -27.62 -4.82
C MET A 414 -12.49 -28.19 -6.00
N ASN A 415 -13.09 -29.13 -6.73
CA ASN A 415 -12.57 -29.57 -8.02
C ASN A 415 -12.73 -28.44 -9.07
N LEU A 416 -11.81 -28.37 -10.03
CA LEU A 416 -11.85 -27.33 -11.08
C LEU A 416 -13.05 -27.47 -12.04
N ASP A 417 -13.75 -28.61 -12.01
CA ASP A 417 -15.02 -28.78 -12.71
C ASP A 417 -16.23 -28.14 -11.98
N GLY A 418 -16.04 -27.63 -10.76
CA GLY A 418 -17.06 -27.00 -9.92
C GLY A 418 -17.71 -27.95 -8.91
N THR A 419 -17.32 -29.23 -8.89
CA THR A 419 -17.84 -30.24 -7.95
C THR A 419 -17.02 -30.31 -6.65
N GLY A 420 -17.58 -30.95 -5.62
CA GLY A 420 -16.83 -31.27 -4.39
C GLY A 420 -16.44 -30.06 -3.54
N LEU A 421 -17.26 -29.00 -3.54
CA LEU A 421 -17.05 -27.83 -2.68
C LEU A 421 -17.01 -28.23 -1.20
N ARG A 422 -15.93 -27.85 -0.52
CA ARG A 422 -15.70 -28.03 0.91
C ARG A 422 -15.26 -26.72 1.54
N GLN A 423 -15.94 -26.32 2.62
CA GLN A 423 -15.47 -25.25 3.49
C GLN A 423 -14.43 -25.80 4.45
N LEU A 424 -13.29 -25.11 4.58
CA LEU A 424 -12.14 -25.53 5.38
C LEU A 424 -12.04 -24.76 6.70
N THR A 425 -12.51 -23.51 6.75
CA THR A 425 -12.50 -22.70 7.98
C THR A 425 -13.88 -22.06 8.22
N ASP A 426 -14.28 -21.82 9.47
CA ASP A 426 -15.63 -21.31 9.82
C ASP A 426 -15.70 -20.32 11.01
N SER A 427 -14.63 -19.56 11.28
CA SER A 427 -14.58 -18.68 12.47
C SER A 427 -14.87 -17.20 12.20
N GLU A 428 -15.00 -16.40 13.27
CA GLU A 428 -15.06 -14.92 13.26
C GLU A 428 -13.82 -14.17 12.72
N TYR A 429 -12.80 -14.87 12.23
CA TYR A 429 -11.58 -14.28 11.68
C TYR A 429 -11.56 -14.40 10.16
N ASP A 430 -11.05 -13.36 9.50
CA ASP A 430 -10.82 -13.38 8.06
C ASP A 430 -9.65 -14.31 7.75
N ASP A 431 -9.89 -15.35 6.95
CA ASP A 431 -8.86 -16.22 6.38
C ASP A 431 -8.82 -16.02 4.86
N ILE A 432 -7.70 -15.49 4.33
CA ILE A 432 -7.55 -15.09 2.92
C ILE A 432 -6.19 -15.44 2.32
N ASP A 433 -6.06 -15.27 1.01
CA ASP A 433 -4.85 -15.53 0.20
C ASP A 433 -4.23 -16.93 0.43
N PRO A 434 -5.03 -18.01 0.37
CA PRO A 434 -4.52 -19.35 0.63
C PRO A 434 -3.62 -19.86 -0.50
N ILE A 435 -2.63 -20.68 -0.16
CA ILE A 435 -1.74 -21.39 -1.09
C ILE A 435 -1.59 -22.85 -0.66
N TYR A 436 -1.44 -23.74 -1.65
CA TYR A 436 -1.05 -25.12 -1.40
C TYR A 436 0.44 -25.21 -1.05
N LEU A 437 0.78 -26.04 -0.06
CA LEU A 437 2.15 -26.41 0.27
C LEU A 437 2.48 -27.81 -0.32
N PRO A 438 3.75 -28.07 -0.70
CA PRO A 438 4.15 -29.33 -1.31
C PRO A 438 4.07 -30.54 -0.37
N ASP A 439 3.92 -30.31 0.95
CA ASP A 439 3.73 -31.34 1.97
C ASP A 439 2.24 -31.66 2.24
N GLY A 440 1.32 -31.06 1.49
CA GLY A 440 -0.12 -31.26 1.60
C GLY A 440 -0.84 -30.30 2.55
N HIS A 441 -0.12 -29.45 3.29
CA HIS A 441 -0.75 -28.43 4.13
C HIS A 441 -1.22 -27.23 3.31
N ILE A 442 -1.98 -26.35 3.98
CA ILE A 442 -2.43 -25.07 3.43
C ILE A 442 -1.80 -23.96 4.25
N LEU A 443 -1.25 -22.95 3.58
CA LEU A 443 -0.78 -21.71 4.19
C LEU A 443 -1.64 -20.55 3.72
N PHE A 444 -1.99 -19.64 4.62
CA PHE A 444 -2.88 -18.52 4.33
C PHE A 444 -2.57 -17.35 5.26
N THR A 445 -3.23 -16.23 5.02
CA THR A 445 -3.17 -15.04 5.89
C THR A 445 -4.45 -14.94 6.71
N THR A 446 -4.33 -14.55 7.97
CA THR A 446 -5.45 -14.57 8.91
C THR A 446 -5.40 -13.44 9.92
N THR A 447 -6.57 -13.00 10.39
CA THR A 447 -6.70 -12.05 11.51
C THR A 447 -6.74 -12.72 12.89
N ARG A 448 -6.56 -14.05 12.97
CA ARG A 448 -6.49 -14.84 14.23
C ARG A 448 -5.42 -14.39 15.22
N GLY A 449 -4.43 -13.61 14.77
CA GLY A 449 -3.47 -12.95 15.66
C GLY A 449 -4.12 -11.97 16.64
N ASN A 450 -5.39 -11.57 16.38
CA ASN A 450 -6.17 -10.60 17.14
C ASN A 450 -5.38 -9.31 17.39
N SER A 451 -4.52 -8.94 16.44
CA SER A 451 -3.60 -7.82 16.52
C SER A 451 -4.02 -6.70 15.59
N TYR A 452 -3.72 -5.47 15.98
CA TYR A 452 -4.02 -4.25 15.24
C TYR A 452 -2.73 -3.60 14.74
N VAL A 453 -2.78 -2.94 13.58
CA VAL A 453 -1.62 -2.21 13.09
C VAL A 453 -1.30 -1.03 14.01
N ARG A 454 -0.01 -0.70 14.14
CA ARG A 454 0.40 0.39 15.04
C ARG A 454 -0.06 1.78 14.58
N CYS A 455 -0.23 2.00 13.28
CA CYS A 455 -0.65 3.28 12.70
C CYS A 455 -2.17 3.43 12.45
N GLY A 456 -3.00 2.51 12.96
CA GLY A 456 -4.45 2.59 12.80
C GLY A 456 -5.22 1.70 13.78
N PRO A 457 -5.90 2.25 14.80
CA PRO A 457 -6.58 1.45 15.82
C PRO A 457 -7.77 0.63 15.31
N PHE A 458 -8.33 0.96 14.14
CA PHE A 458 -9.45 0.24 13.53
C PHE A 458 -9.02 -0.77 12.47
N ILE A 459 -7.71 -1.03 12.32
CA ILE A 459 -7.17 -1.85 11.24
C ILE A 459 -6.64 -3.16 11.82
N TYR A 460 -7.17 -4.29 11.35
CA TYR A 460 -6.71 -5.63 11.76
C TYR A 460 -5.45 -6.03 11.01
N SER A 461 -4.47 -6.59 11.71
CA SER A 461 -3.28 -7.17 11.09
C SER A 461 -3.56 -8.57 10.56
N TYR A 462 -3.25 -8.80 9.29
CA TYR A 462 -3.24 -10.14 8.68
C TYR A 462 -1.85 -10.76 8.85
N ILE A 463 -1.76 -11.96 9.42
CA ILE A 463 -0.49 -12.66 9.64
C ILE A 463 -0.54 -14.07 9.03
N LEU A 464 0.62 -14.73 8.86
CA LEU A 464 0.68 -16.06 8.26
C LEU A 464 0.22 -17.14 9.24
N ALA A 465 -0.61 -18.05 8.72
CA ALA A 465 -1.01 -19.27 9.39
C ALA A 465 -0.88 -20.49 8.45
N ARG A 466 -0.74 -21.67 9.06
CA ARG A 466 -0.74 -22.97 8.37
C ARG A 466 -1.75 -23.89 9.02
N CYS A 467 -2.40 -24.73 8.24
CA CYS A 467 -3.30 -25.78 8.71
C CYS A 467 -3.14 -27.06 7.90
N ASP A 468 -3.74 -28.14 8.39
CA ASP A 468 -3.83 -29.41 7.68
C ASP A 468 -4.70 -29.28 6.43
N ALA A 469 -4.61 -30.24 5.51
CA ALA A 469 -5.35 -30.26 4.24
C ALA A 469 -6.88 -30.19 4.39
N ASP A 470 -7.41 -30.49 5.58
CA ASP A 470 -8.83 -30.42 5.90
C ASP A 470 -9.26 -29.14 6.62
N GLY A 471 -8.32 -28.22 6.88
CA GLY A 471 -8.55 -26.98 7.60
C GLY A 471 -8.39 -27.08 9.12
N SER A 472 -8.15 -28.28 9.67
CA SER A 472 -7.88 -28.46 11.09
C SER A 472 -6.44 -28.07 11.46
N ASN A 473 -6.16 -27.97 12.76
CA ASN A 473 -4.82 -27.65 13.30
C ASN A 473 -4.21 -26.35 12.74
N VAL A 474 -4.96 -25.24 12.88
CA VAL A 474 -4.47 -23.91 12.51
C VAL A 474 -3.41 -23.41 13.49
N TYR A 475 -2.22 -23.10 12.98
CA TYR A 475 -1.09 -22.52 13.72
C TYR A 475 -0.68 -21.17 13.14
N LEU A 476 -0.38 -20.21 14.02
CA LEU A 476 0.17 -18.91 13.63
C LEU A 476 1.70 -19.03 13.47
N ILE A 477 2.17 -19.01 12.23
CA ILE A 477 3.60 -19.20 11.92
C ILE A 477 4.37 -17.87 11.79
N SER A 478 3.66 -16.75 11.83
CA SER A 478 4.25 -15.40 11.88
C SER A 478 4.61 -14.97 13.29
N TYR A 479 5.79 -14.35 13.43
CA TYR A 479 6.21 -13.65 14.65
C TYR A 479 5.88 -12.16 14.63
N ASN A 480 5.23 -11.64 13.58
CA ASN A 480 4.92 -10.22 13.44
C ASN A 480 3.61 -9.84 14.15
N GLY A 481 3.53 -8.61 14.66
CA GLY A 481 2.27 -7.99 15.10
C GLY A 481 1.63 -7.10 14.03
N GLU A 482 2.40 -6.74 13.01
CA GLU A 482 1.96 -6.02 11.81
C GLU A 482 1.64 -7.01 10.67
N PRO A 483 1.07 -6.54 9.55
CA PRO A 483 0.73 -7.40 8.43
C PRO A 483 1.92 -8.15 7.80
N ASP A 484 1.73 -9.46 7.64
CA ASP A 484 2.50 -10.35 6.76
C ASP A 484 1.48 -10.92 5.74
N PHE A 485 1.42 -10.39 4.52
CA PHE A 485 0.34 -10.71 3.56
C PHE A 485 0.82 -11.18 2.18
N VAL A 486 -0.15 -11.62 1.37
CA VAL A 486 -0.03 -12.04 -0.04
C VAL A 486 1.06 -13.10 -0.32
N PRO A 487 1.09 -14.23 0.43
CA PRO A 487 2.14 -15.23 0.32
C PRO A 487 2.18 -15.93 -1.04
N ALA A 488 3.35 -16.40 -1.45
CA ALA A 488 3.54 -17.28 -2.61
C ALA A 488 4.69 -18.27 -2.35
N LEU A 489 4.65 -19.44 -2.98
CA LEU A 489 5.80 -20.35 -2.97
C LEU A 489 6.85 -19.89 -3.99
N LEU A 490 8.12 -19.89 -3.58
CA LEU A 490 9.28 -19.75 -4.44
C LEU A 490 9.65 -21.10 -5.08
N ASN A 491 10.46 -21.04 -6.15
CA ASN A 491 10.96 -22.23 -6.83
C ASN A 491 11.83 -23.14 -5.94
N ASP A 492 12.37 -22.61 -4.85
CA ASP A 492 13.17 -23.36 -3.85
C ASP A 492 12.34 -23.92 -2.68
N GLY A 493 11.02 -23.74 -2.71
CA GLY A 493 10.09 -24.23 -1.70
C GLY A 493 9.87 -23.29 -0.51
N ARG A 494 10.63 -22.19 -0.36
CA ARG A 494 10.32 -21.18 0.65
C ARG A 494 9.05 -20.41 0.28
N VAL A 495 8.40 -19.83 1.29
CA VAL A 495 7.25 -18.95 1.14
C VAL A 495 7.77 -17.52 1.12
N ILE A 496 7.49 -16.76 0.06
CA ILE A 496 7.75 -15.32 -0.03
C ILE A 496 6.46 -14.54 0.26
N TYR A 497 6.58 -13.41 0.94
CA TYR A 497 5.45 -12.57 1.32
C TYR A 497 5.92 -11.13 1.56
N SER A 498 4.96 -10.22 1.65
CA SER A 498 5.22 -8.82 1.97
C SER A 498 5.00 -8.61 3.46
N ARG A 499 5.99 -8.04 4.15
CA ARG A 499 5.98 -7.78 5.60
C ARG A 499 6.09 -6.29 5.86
N TRP A 500 5.26 -5.83 6.78
CA TRP A 500 5.38 -4.54 7.42
C TRP A 500 6.41 -4.54 8.55
N GLU A 501 7.25 -3.51 8.62
CA GLU A 501 8.32 -3.38 9.60
C GLU A 501 8.40 -1.95 10.17
N TYR A 502 7.95 -1.76 11.42
CA TYR A 502 8.04 -0.48 12.13
C TYR A 502 8.90 -0.53 13.40
N THR A 503 9.68 -1.58 13.61
CA THR A 503 10.50 -1.69 14.83
C THR A 503 11.65 -0.70 14.77
N ASP A 504 11.52 0.37 15.56
CA ASP A 504 12.43 1.51 15.60
C ASP A 504 12.66 2.15 14.23
N LYS A 505 11.64 2.13 13.36
CA LYS A 505 11.67 2.66 11.99
C LYS A 505 10.36 3.38 11.64
N PRO A 506 10.38 4.31 10.67
CA PRO A 506 9.19 5.08 10.30
C PRO A 506 8.05 4.21 9.77
N LEU A 507 6.82 4.64 10.01
CA LEU A 507 5.60 3.87 9.76
C LEU A 507 5.12 3.85 8.30
N TRP A 508 5.76 4.60 7.39
CA TRP A 508 5.14 4.88 6.09
C TRP A 508 5.50 3.88 4.99
N ARG A 509 6.79 3.51 4.87
CA ARG A 509 7.35 2.98 3.61
C ARG A 509 7.99 1.58 3.68
N LEU A 510 7.83 0.86 4.79
CA LEU A 510 8.54 -0.40 5.04
C LEU A 510 7.63 -1.62 4.92
N GLN A 511 7.06 -1.82 3.73
CA GLN A 511 6.36 -3.05 3.40
C GLN A 511 7.08 -3.81 2.28
N LYS A 512 7.96 -4.72 2.69
CA LYS A 512 9.04 -5.26 1.85
C LYS A 512 9.01 -6.77 1.80
N LEU A 513 9.84 -7.39 0.95
CA LEU A 513 9.78 -8.82 0.71
C LEU A 513 10.59 -9.59 1.74
N TRP A 514 9.98 -10.63 2.30
CA TRP A 514 10.56 -11.57 3.25
C TRP A 514 10.24 -13.00 2.82
N THR A 515 11.03 -13.94 3.34
CA THR A 515 10.81 -15.37 3.12
C THR A 515 10.74 -16.12 4.44
N THR A 516 10.00 -17.21 4.48
CA THR A 516 9.99 -18.18 5.58
C THR A 516 9.92 -19.60 5.01
N ASN A 517 10.29 -20.60 5.80
CA ASN A 517 10.02 -21.99 5.46
C ASN A 517 8.52 -22.30 5.58
N GLN A 518 8.08 -23.40 4.97
CA GLN A 518 6.68 -23.82 4.91
C GLN A 518 6.05 -23.98 6.30
N ASN A 519 6.86 -24.22 7.33
CA ASN A 519 6.46 -24.36 8.73
C ASN A 519 6.73 -23.13 9.62
N GLY A 520 7.15 -21.99 9.06
CA GLY A 520 7.45 -20.76 9.82
C GLY A 520 8.90 -20.60 10.31
N THR A 521 9.73 -21.64 10.18
CA THR A 521 11.16 -21.57 10.53
C THR A 521 11.96 -20.74 9.52
N GLY A 522 13.16 -20.30 9.88
CA GLY A 522 14.09 -19.71 8.91
C GLY A 522 13.62 -18.40 8.27
N THR A 523 12.72 -17.65 8.93
CA THR A 523 12.21 -16.37 8.44
C THR A 523 13.34 -15.36 8.20
N ALA A 524 13.52 -14.89 6.98
CA ALA A 524 14.63 -14.02 6.59
C ALA A 524 14.20 -12.95 5.59
N HIS A 525 14.91 -11.82 5.63
CA HIS A 525 14.74 -10.73 4.67
C HIS A 525 15.11 -11.17 3.25
N PHE A 526 14.26 -10.83 2.27
CA PHE A 526 14.51 -11.08 0.86
C PHE A 526 15.03 -9.82 0.16
N TRP A 527 14.26 -8.73 0.18
CA TRP A 527 14.66 -7.47 -0.45
C TRP A 527 13.92 -6.25 0.12
N GLY A 528 14.62 -5.13 0.32
CA GLY A 528 14.07 -3.78 0.49
C GLY A 528 13.94 -3.22 1.91
N ASN A 529 14.42 -3.90 2.97
CA ASN A 529 14.17 -3.51 4.37
C ASN A 529 14.90 -2.21 4.79
N GLN A 530 15.73 -1.68 3.90
CA GLN A 530 16.39 -0.38 4.01
C GLN A 530 16.10 0.54 2.81
N SER A 531 15.00 0.28 2.08
CA SER A 531 14.71 0.93 0.80
C SER A 531 13.43 1.76 0.86
N VAL A 532 13.47 2.99 0.35
CA VAL A 532 12.28 3.83 0.15
C VAL A 532 11.49 3.40 -1.08
N TRP A 533 12.19 3.07 -2.17
CA TRP A 533 11.58 2.77 -3.46
C TRP A 533 11.61 1.28 -3.82
N PRO A 534 10.51 0.74 -4.37
CA PRO A 534 9.16 1.32 -4.32
C PRO A 534 8.60 1.27 -2.89
N ASP A 535 7.52 2.01 -2.65
CA ASP A 535 6.84 2.10 -1.34
C ASP A 535 6.47 0.71 -0.79
N HIS A 536 5.55 0.06 -1.48
CA HIS A 536 5.02 -1.25 -1.11
C HIS A 536 5.26 -2.26 -2.23
N LEU A 537 5.98 -3.35 -1.93
CA LEU A 537 6.15 -4.48 -2.86
C LEU A 537 5.07 -5.52 -2.54
N SER A 538 3.98 -5.58 -3.32
CA SER A 538 2.86 -6.51 -3.13
C SER A 538 2.86 -7.66 -4.13
N GLU A 539 2.12 -8.71 -3.79
CA GLU A 539 1.77 -9.83 -4.68
C GLU A 539 3.00 -10.50 -5.33
N PRO A 540 4.05 -10.84 -4.55
CA PRO A 540 5.25 -11.43 -5.12
C PRO A 540 4.95 -12.78 -5.80
N ARG A 541 5.54 -13.01 -6.96
CA ARG A 541 5.48 -14.28 -7.70
C ARG A 541 6.87 -14.67 -8.21
N PRO A 542 7.32 -15.92 -8.02
CA PRO A 542 8.59 -16.37 -8.61
C PRO A 542 8.49 -16.40 -10.12
N ILE A 543 9.57 -16.01 -10.81
CA ILE A 543 9.70 -16.25 -12.24
C ILE A 543 10.09 -17.73 -12.45
N PRO A 544 9.39 -18.51 -13.29
CA PRO A 544 9.68 -19.93 -13.49
C PRO A 544 11.15 -20.17 -13.89
N GLY A 545 11.81 -21.14 -13.25
CA GLY A 545 13.20 -21.51 -13.56
C GLY A 545 14.25 -20.49 -13.10
N SER A 546 13.86 -19.46 -12.33
CA SER A 546 14.72 -18.36 -11.92
C SER A 546 14.71 -18.14 -10.40
N ARG A 547 15.65 -17.33 -9.91
CA ARG A 547 15.66 -16.80 -8.54
C ARG A 547 14.98 -15.43 -8.42
N ARG A 548 14.62 -14.84 -9.56
CA ARG A 548 13.98 -13.53 -9.66
C ARG A 548 12.50 -13.61 -9.28
N VAL A 549 11.99 -12.51 -8.75
CA VAL A 549 10.60 -12.39 -8.27
C VAL A 549 9.97 -11.16 -8.92
N MET A 550 8.82 -11.35 -9.55
CA MET A 550 7.98 -10.25 -10.04
C MET A 550 7.01 -9.80 -8.95
N PHE A 551 6.69 -8.51 -8.90
CA PHE A 551 5.81 -7.94 -7.88
C PHE A 551 5.01 -6.73 -8.41
N SER A 552 3.92 -6.40 -7.72
CA SER A 552 3.13 -5.19 -7.92
C SER A 552 3.60 -4.10 -6.94
N GLY A 553 4.20 -3.02 -7.43
CA GLY A 553 4.61 -1.86 -6.64
C GLY A 553 3.45 -0.88 -6.45
N VAL A 554 2.87 -0.82 -5.26
CA VAL A 554 1.60 -0.12 -4.98
C VAL A 554 1.77 1.04 -3.98
N GLY A 555 0.78 1.92 -3.90
CA GLY A 555 0.79 3.08 -3.00
C GLY A 555 0.24 2.73 -1.61
N HIS A 556 0.66 3.47 -0.61
CA HIS A 556 0.17 3.31 0.77
C HIS A 556 -1.32 3.70 0.92
N HIS A 557 -1.72 4.85 0.38
CA HIS A 557 -3.11 5.32 0.42
C HIS A 557 -3.93 4.94 -0.84
N ASP A 558 -3.28 4.38 -1.86
CA ASP A 558 -3.92 3.89 -3.08
C ASP A 558 -3.32 2.55 -3.58
N TRP A 559 -3.79 1.45 -2.98
CA TRP A 559 -3.44 0.06 -3.34
C TRP A 559 -3.70 -0.29 -4.81
N TRP A 560 -4.63 0.45 -5.44
CA TRP A 560 -5.11 0.22 -6.81
C TRP A 560 -4.28 0.94 -7.86
N SER A 561 -3.33 1.77 -7.43
CA SER A 561 -2.33 2.38 -8.29
C SER A 561 -1.01 1.64 -8.13
N GLY A 562 -0.28 1.43 -9.23
CA GLY A 562 0.98 0.71 -9.12
C GLY A 562 1.57 0.24 -10.44
N SER A 563 2.88 -0.02 -10.42
CA SER A 563 3.67 -0.52 -11.55
C SER A 563 4.12 -1.96 -11.27
N ILE A 564 4.45 -2.72 -12.30
CA ILE A 564 5.09 -4.04 -12.14
C ILE A 564 6.61 -3.87 -12.13
N GLY A 565 7.27 -4.54 -11.17
CA GLY A 565 8.72 -4.61 -11.06
C GLY A 565 9.23 -6.03 -10.91
N ILE A 566 10.55 -6.18 -11.05
CA ILE A 566 11.25 -7.43 -10.77
C ILE A 566 12.35 -7.16 -9.73
N ILE A 567 12.46 -8.09 -8.78
CA ILE A 567 13.58 -8.20 -7.85
C ILE A 567 14.50 -9.35 -8.29
N ASP A 568 15.78 -9.03 -8.44
CA ASP A 568 16.88 -9.96 -8.62
C ASP A 568 17.75 -9.96 -7.34
N PRO A 569 17.58 -10.95 -6.45
CA PRO A 569 18.27 -10.99 -5.17
C PRO A 569 19.78 -11.21 -5.31
N ASP A 570 20.26 -11.67 -6.47
CA ASP A 570 21.68 -11.92 -6.70
C ASP A 570 22.43 -10.62 -7.09
N LYS A 571 21.70 -9.55 -7.44
CA LYS A 571 22.26 -8.22 -7.70
C LYS A 571 22.28 -7.30 -6.49
N GLY A 572 21.54 -7.62 -5.43
CA GLY A 572 21.50 -6.87 -4.18
C GLY A 572 20.21 -7.07 -3.41
N ARG A 573 20.18 -6.63 -2.15
CA ARG A 573 19.02 -6.80 -1.25
C ARG A 573 18.29 -5.51 -0.92
N ASP A 574 18.78 -4.37 -1.39
CA ASP A 574 18.19 -3.06 -1.14
C ASP A 574 18.45 -2.16 -2.34
N PHE A 575 17.60 -1.14 -2.50
CA PHE A 575 17.68 -0.14 -3.55
C PHE A 575 19.06 0.54 -3.59
N PRO A 576 19.62 0.81 -4.79
CA PRO A 576 19.05 0.57 -6.13
C PRO A 576 19.27 -0.86 -6.64
N HIS A 577 19.96 -1.70 -5.89
CA HIS A 577 20.49 -2.96 -6.38
C HIS A 577 19.41 -4.04 -6.43
N GLY A 578 19.31 -4.71 -7.59
CA GLY A 578 18.37 -5.79 -7.80
C GLY A 578 16.95 -5.37 -8.18
N LEU A 579 16.64 -4.07 -8.30
CA LEU A 579 15.33 -3.59 -8.74
C LEU A 579 15.34 -3.19 -10.22
N THR A 580 14.38 -3.70 -10.99
CA THR A 580 14.05 -3.22 -12.35
C THR A 580 12.54 -3.01 -12.50
N LYS A 581 12.15 -2.09 -13.40
CA LYS A 581 10.75 -1.76 -13.67
C LYS A 581 10.29 -2.35 -15.00
N VAL A 582 9.24 -3.17 -14.95
CA VAL A 582 8.64 -3.80 -16.14
C VAL A 582 7.71 -2.82 -16.85
N THR A 583 6.79 -2.19 -16.11
CA THR A 583 5.86 -1.19 -16.68
C THR A 583 6.47 0.21 -16.56
N ALA A 584 7.48 0.50 -17.38
CA ALA A 584 8.26 1.74 -17.29
C ALA A 584 7.50 3.02 -17.66
N ASP A 585 6.29 2.89 -18.20
CA ASP A 585 5.34 3.97 -18.49
C ASP A 585 4.64 4.52 -17.24
N LEU A 586 4.74 3.86 -16.09
CA LEU A 586 4.10 4.28 -14.85
C LEU A 586 5.11 4.48 -13.72
N ARG A 587 4.86 5.51 -12.90
CA ARG A 587 5.69 5.80 -11.72
C ARG A 587 5.37 4.85 -10.57
N TRP A 588 6.33 4.71 -9.66
CA TRP A 588 6.02 4.16 -8.35
C TRP A 588 5.07 5.15 -7.64
N PRO A 589 3.88 4.71 -7.21
CA PRO A 589 2.91 5.59 -6.56
C PRO A 589 3.40 6.06 -5.18
N GLU A 590 2.99 7.27 -4.77
CA GLU A 590 3.18 7.87 -3.43
C GLU A 590 4.60 8.09 -2.90
N VAL A 591 5.60 7.65 -3.64
CA VAL A 591 7.01 7.96 -3.38
C VAL A 591 7.52 9.00 -4.36
N SER A 592 8.58 9.69 -3.96
CA SER A 592 9.29 10.62 -4.84
C SER A 592 9.90 9.87 -6.04
N ILE A 593 10.36 10.62 -7.04
CA ILE A 593 11.08 10.03 -8.18
C ILE A 593 12.40 9.44 -7.65
N PRO A 594 12.66 8.13 -7.85
CA PRO A 594 13.90 7.53 -7.39
C PRO A 594 15.10 8.09 -8.17
N PRO A 595 16.30 8.14 -7.56
CA PRO A 595 17.53 8.57 -8.25
C PRO A 595 17.86 7.72 -9.49
N GLN A 596 17.44 6.45 -9.49
CA GLN A 596 17.61 5.48 -10.56
C GLN A 596 16.32 4.65 -10.66
N ASP A 597 15.79 4.48 -11.88
CA ASP A 597 14.57 3.69 -12.15
C ASP A 597 14.78 2.87 -13.42
N ALA A 598 15.68 1.90 -13.36
CA ALA A 598 16.09 1.15 -14.55
C ALA A 598 14.91 0.33 -15.11
N PRO A 599 14.54 0.50 -16.40
CA PRO A 599 13.57 -0.39 -17.03
C PRO A 599 14.17 -1.80 -17.15
N GLU A 600 13.32 -2.83 -17.07
CA GLU A 600 13.74 -4.21 -17.33
C GLU A 600 14.23 -4.38 -18.77
N ALA A 601 13.51 -3.79 -19.73
CA ALA A 601 13.87 -3.80 -21.14
C ALA A 601 14.25 -2.39 -21.62
N ALA A 602 15.43 -2.27 -22.23
CA ALA A 602 15.92 -0.98 -22.74
C ALA A 602 15.09 -0.43 -23.91
N ASP A 603 14.41 -1.31 -24.65
CA ASP A 603 13.53 -1.04 -25.78
C ASP A 603 12.03 -1.02 -25.39
N TYR A 604 11.72 -0.85 -24.09
CA TYR A 604 10.34 -0.74 -23.64
C TYR A 604 9.56 0.37 -24.37
N HIS A 605 8.37 0.05 -24.87
CA HIS A 605 7.47 1.02 -25.48
C HIS A 605 6.08 1.00 -24.82
N ALA A 606 5.51 2.19 -24.60
CA ALA A 606 4.16 2.30 -24.08
C ALA A 606 3.12 1.91 -25.16
N SER A 607 2.15 1.08 -24.76
CA SER A 607 1.02 0.67 -25.60
C SER A 607 -0.27 0.85 -24.80
N GLY A 608 -0.76 2.08 -24.71
CA GLY A 608 -1.93 2.46 -23.92
C GLY A 608 -1.56 3.28 -22.68
N ARG A 609 -2.49 4.13 -22.23
CA ARG A 609 -2.30 5.03 -21.08
C ARG A 609 -2.89 4.40 -19.80
N PHE A 610 -2.29 3.31 -19.35
CA PHE A 610 -2.77 2.62 -18.15
C PHE A 610 -2.48 3.42 -16.88
N THR A 611 -3.36 3.32 -15.90
CA THR A 611 -3.32 4.06 -14.62
C THR A 611 -3.00 3.16 -13.43
N GLY A 612 -2.75 1.87 -13.67
CA GLY A 612 -2.37 0.92 -12.62
C GLY A 612 -2.24 -0.49 -13.16
N TYR A 613 -1.33 -1.26 -12.57
CA TYR A 613 -1.07 -2.66 -12.86
C TYR A 613 -1.01 -3.44 -11.56
N LYS A 614 -1.60 -4.64 -11.55
CA LYS A 614 -1.58 -5.55 -10.40
C LYS A 614 -1.61 -7.01 -10.83
N THR A 615 -1.37 -7.88 -9.86
CA THR A 615 -1.52 -9.34 -9.93
C THR A 615 -0.80 -9.97 -11.12
N ALA A 616 0.44 -9.58 -11.35
CA ALA A 616 1.27 -10.15 -12.40
C ALA A 616 1.52 -11.65 -12.14
N TYR A 617 1.35 -12.48 -13.17
CA TYR A 617 1.68 -13.90 -13.16
C TYR A 617 2.75 -14.16 -14.23
N PRO A 618 4.03 -14.35 -13.85
CA PRO A 618 5.10 -14.60 -14.81
C PRO A 618 4.94 -15.97 -15.47
N LEU A 619 5.02 -16.00 -16.80
CA LEU A 619 5.06 -17.20 -17.64
C LEU A 619 6.50 -17.56 -18.00
N SER A 620 7.37 -16.55 -18.14
CA SER A 620 8.80 -16.64 -18.40
C SER A 620 9.51 -15.42 -17.79
N GLU A 621 10.80 -15.23 -18.08
CA GLU A 621 11.54 -13.99 -17.78
C GLU A 621 11.03 -12.79 -18.60
N GLU A 622 10.42 -13.02 -19.77
CA GLU A 622 9.97 -11.96 -20.68
C GLU A 622 8.45 -11.82 -20.76
N ASP A 623 7.67 -12.84 -20.37
CA ASP A 623 6.22 -12.92 -20.59
C ASP A 623 5.44 -13.06 -19.28
N LEU A 624 4.29 -12.37 -19.21
CA LEU A 624 3.42 -12.36 -18.04
C LEU A 624 1.94 -12.18 -18.40
N LEU A 625 1.06 -12.70 -17.54
CA LEU A 625 -0.32 -12.25 -17.46
C LEU A 625 -0.41 -11.12 -16.44
N VAL A 626 -1.17 -10.07 -16.72
CA VAL A 626 -1.27 -8.91 -15.82
C VAL A 626 -2.66 -8.29 -15.87
N SER A 627 -3.12 -7.80 -14.72
CA SER A 627 -4.31 -6.97 -14.63
C SER A 627 -3.92 -5.52 -14.79
N ALA A 628 -4.46 -4.84 -15.80
CA ALA A 628 -4.15 -3.44 -16.08
C ALA A 628 -5.41 -2.57 -16.12
N ARG A 629 -5.35 -1.43 -15.42
CA ARG A 629 -6.43 -0.45 -15.28
C ARG A 629 -6.27 0.65 -16.32
N GLY A 630 -7.30 0.84 -17.14
CA GLY A 630 -7.29 1.78 -18.25
C GLY A 630 -8.65 2.42 -18.45
N VAL A 631 -9.26 2.21 -19.62
CA VAL A 631 -10.58 2.76 -19.97
C VAL A 631 -11.65 2.40 -18.94
N GLY A 632 -12.36 3.41 -18.45
CA GLY A 632 -13.42 3.25 -17.44
C GLY A 632 -12.91 2.87 -16.05
N ASP A 633 -11.64 3.15 -15.74
CA ASP A 633 -10.98 2.89 -14.44
C ASP A 633 -11.11 1.44 -13.94
N LYS A 634 -11.15 0.50 -14.90
CA LYS A 634 -11.41 -0.91 -14.66
C LYS A 634 -10.21 -1.79 -14.99
N PHE A 635 -9.85 -2.71 -14.10
CA PHE A 635 -8.80 -3.71 -14.36
C PHE A 635 -9.28 -4.80 -15.31
N ARG A 636 -8.56 -4.97 -16.41
CA ARG A 636 -8.77 -6.03 -17.40
C ARG A 636 -7.54 -6.93 -17.46
N LEU A 637 -7.72 -8.16 -17.93
CA LEU A 637 -6.65 -9.13 -18.07
C LEU A 637 -5.95 -9.01 -19.42
N TYR A 638 -4.63 -8.89 -19.39
CA TYR A 638 -3.77 -8.83 -20.57
C TYR A 638 -2.70 -9.92 -20.52
N LEU A 639 -2.33 -10.42 -21.70
CA LEU A 639 -1.04 -11.04 -21.93
C LEU A 639 -0.08 -9.93 -22.30
N MET A 640 1.06 -9.83 -21.61
CA MET A 640 2.04 -8.77 -21.78
C MET A 640 3.46 -9.34 -21.85
N ASP A 641 4.38 -8.63 -22.49
CA ASP A 641 5.82 -8.86 -22.38
C ASP A 641 6.55 -7.70 -21.68
N VAL A 642 7.78 -7.93 -21.24
CA VAL A 642 8.62 -6.92 -20.57
C VAL A 642 9.04 -5.76 -21.47
N HIS A 643 8.78 -5.84 -22.78
CA HIS A 643 9.07 -4.81 -23.77
C HIS A 643 7.89 -3.87 -24.03
N GLY A 644 6.72 -4.13 -23.40
CA GLY A 644 5.55 -3.27 -23.46
C GLY A 644 4.44 -3.74 -24.41
N ASN A 645 4.66 -4.83 -25.17
CA ASN A 645 3.61 -5.44 -25.96
C ASN A 645 2.52 -5.99 -25.05
N ARG A 646 1.25 -5.78 -25.42
CA ARG A 646 0.13 -6.33 -24.66
C ARG A 646 -1.10 -6.57 -25.52
N ASP A 647 -1.84 -7.61 -25.18
CA ASP A 647 -3.09 -7.93 -25.85
C ASP A 647 -4.17 -8.38 -24.85
N LEU A 648 -5.40 -7.94 -25.10
CA LEU A 648 -6.54 -8.15 -24.22
C LEU A 648 -6.96 -9.62 -24.24
N ILE A 649 -7.07 -10.22 -23.05
CA ILE A 649 -7.56 -11.58 -22.85
C ILE A 649 -9.00 -11.56 -22.37
N TYR A 650 -9.32 -10.74 -21.37
CA TYR A 650 -10.66 -10.70 -20.78
C TYR A 650 -10.98 -9.35 -20.14
N GLU A 651 -12.22 -8.88 -20.31
CA GLU A 651 -12.64 -7.54 -19.83
C GLU A 651 -13.23 -7.50 -18.42
N GLY A 652 -13.86 -8.58 -17.96
CA GLY A 652 -14.64 -8.59 -16.72
C GLY A 652 -15.89 -7.69 -16.74
N ILE A 653 -16.79 -7.92 -15.81
CA ILE A 653 -17.88 -7.00 -15.46
C ILE A 653 -17.34 -5.94 -14.49
N TYR A 654 -16.58 -6.38 -13.48
CA TYR A 654 -15.88 -5.53 -12.52
C TYR A 654 -14.37 -5.59 -12.82
N ASN A 655 -13.54 -5.92 -11.84
CA ASN A 655 -12.09 -5.91 -11.94
C ASN A 655 -11.55 -7.34 -11.97
N VAL A 656 -10.83 -7.66 -13.04
CA VAL A 656 -10.23 -8.98 -13.21
C VAL A 656 -8.88 -9.02 -12.50
N TRP A 657 -8.68 -9.97 -11.59
CA TRP A 657 -7.44 -10.12 -10.81
C TRP A 657 -7.02 -11.58 -10.65
N HIS A 658 -5.74 -11.78 -10.31
CA HIS A 658 -5.15 -13.07 -9.94
C HIS A 658 -5.33 -14.17 -10.99
N ALA A 659 -5.08 -13.86 -12.27
CA ALA A 659 -5.12 -14.85 -13.33
C ALA A 659 -4.02 -15.91 -13.16
N ILE A 660 -4.38 -17.19 -13.29
CA ILE A 660 -3.50 -18.35 -13.17
C ILE A 660 -3.74 -19.28 -14.37
N PRO A 661 -2.70 -19.67 -15.13
CA PRO A 661 -2.77 -20.75 -16.12
C PRO A 661 -3.28 -22.06 -15.50
N VAL A 662 -4.33 -22.62 -16.09
CA VAL A 662 -4.80 -23.97 -15.73
C VAL A 662 -3.94 -24.98 -16.46
N LYS A 663 -2.86 -25.41 -15.80
CA LYS A 663 -2.00 -26.52 -16.21
C LYS A 663 -1.23 -27.06 -15.00
N PRO A 664 -0.82 -28.34 -15.02
CA PRO A 664 0.11 -28.84 -14.01
C PRO A 664 1.37 -27.97 -13.93
N ARG A 665 1.84 -27.74 -12.71
CA ARG A 665 3.06 -26.96 -12.42
C ARG A 665 4.04 -27.81 -11.60
N PRO A 666 5.35 -27.59 -11.75
CA PRO A 666 6.34 -28.24 -10.90
C PRO A 666 6.04 -27.96 -9.42
N MET A 667 5.97 -29.01 -8.62
CA MET A 667 5.88 -28.91 -7.17
C MET A 667 7.27 -28.55 -6.62
N PRO A 668 7.44 -27.41 -5.92
CA PRO A 668 8.71 -27.06 -5.29
C PRO A 668 9.12 -28.08 -4.22
N PRO A 669 10.39 -28.11 -3.80
CA PRO A 669 10.84 -28.99 -2.72
C PRO A 669 10.02 -28.82 -1.43
N ALA A 670 9.56 -29.92 -0.84
CA ALA A 670 9.02 -29.94 0.51
C ALA A 670 10.17 -29.80 1.53
N GLN A 671 9.98 -28.92 2.51
CA GLN A 671 10.97 -28.72 3.56
C GLN A 671 10.69 -29.66 4.73
N PRO A 672 11.71 -30.28 5.36
CA PRO A 672 11.49 -31.13 6.51
C PRO A 672 10.83 -30.36 7.65
N ASP A 673 9.66 -30.83 8.10
CA ASP A 673 9.00 -30.25 9.26
C ASP A 673 9.60 -30.80 10.56
N ARG A 674 10.41 -29.98 11.24
CA ARG A 674 11.07 -30.31 12.51
C ARG A 674 10.47 -29.54 13.70
N VAL A 675 9.40 -28.80 13.48
CA VAL A 675 8.77 -28.01 14.52
C VAL A 675 8.08 -28.94 15.52
N VAL A 676 8.30 -28.68 16.81
CA VAL A 676 7.64 -29.42 17.89
C VAL A 676 6.27 -28.80 18.15
N TRP A 677 5.31 -29.10 17.28
CA TRP A 677 3.97 -28.52 17.33
C TRP A 677 3.26 -28.81 18.66
N PRO A 678 2.70 -27.80 19.34
CA PRO A 678 2.10 -27.99 20.66
C PRO A 678 0.74 -28.70 20.64
N GLY A 679 0.20 -29.10 19.48
CA GLY A 679 -1.21 -29.46 19.35
C GLY A 679 -2.13 -28.23 19.35
N THR A 680 -3.44 -28.42 19.22
CA THR A 680 -4.43 -27.33 19.21
C THR A 680 -5.59 -27.63 20.18
N GLY A 681 -6.46 -26.64 20.40
CA GLY A 681 -7.65 -26.82 21.24
C GLY A 681 -7.33 -27.11 22.71
N LYS A 682 -8.17 -27.94 23.35
CA LYS A 682 -8.06 -28.25 24.79
C LYS A 682 -6.84 -29.13 25.14
N ASP A 683 -6.30 -29.84 24.15
CA ASP A 683 -5.17 -30.75 24.32
C ASP A 683 -3.82 -30.09 23.97
N ARG A 684 -3.82 -28.76 23.72
CA ARG A 684 -2.61 -27.98 23.47
C ARG A 684 -1.66 -28.09 24.66
N LYS A 685 -0.43 -28.50 24.36
CA LYS A 685 0.71 -28.58 25.29
C LYS A 685 1.43 -27.23 25.37
N PRO A 686 2.20 -26.97 26.45
CA PRO A 686 3.09 -25.82 26.50
C PRO A 686 4.08 -25.82 25.34
N THR A 687 4.27 -24.66 24.74
CA THR A 687 5.22 -24.45 23.65
C THR A 687 6.66 -24.71 24.12
N GLU A 688 7.40 -25.56 23.41
CA GLU A 688 8.82 -25.77 23.67
C GLU A 688 9.65 -24.56 23.23
N SER A 689 10.76 -24.31 23.93
CA SER A 689 11.71 -23.27 23.55
C SER A 689 12.49 -23.69 22.30
N GLY A 690 13.10 -22.70 21.65
CA GLY A 690 14.14 -22.93 20.64
C GLY A 690 15.47 -22.36 21.11
N VAL A 691 16.43 -22.30 20.20
CA VAL A 691 17.80 -21.86 20.52
C VAL A 691 18.32 -20.88 19.48
N PHE A 692 18.94 -19.80 19.95
CA PHE A 692 19.70 -18.86 19.13
C PHE A 692 21.21 -19.03 19.35
N PHE A 693 21.98 -18.87 18.27
CA PHE A 693 23.43 -18.75 18.35
C PHE A 693 24.00 -17.75 17.36
N SER A 694 25.14 -17.16 17.72
CA SER A 694 25.97 -16.39 16.79
C SER A 694 27.44 -16.77 16.96
N SER A 695 28.14 -16.92 15.82
CA SER A 695 29.58 -17.19 15.83
C SER A 695 30.42 -15.98 16.26
N ASP A 696 30.03 -14.77 15.86
CA ASP A 696 30.75 -13.54 16.18
C ASP A 696 29.82 -12.33 16.02
N VAL A 697 29.32 -11.78 17.13
CA VAL A 697 28.41 -10.63 17.14
C VAL A 697 29.00 -9.35 16.54
N TYR A 698 30.31 -9.29 16.29
CA TYR A 698 30.96 -8.15 15.65
C TYR A 698 30.84 -8.17 14.11
N GLN A 699 30.39 -9.26 13.51
CA GLN A 699 30.13 -9.32 12.06
C GLN A 699 28.90 -8.46 11.72
N GLY A 700 29.01 -7.60 10.71
CA GLY A 700 27.96 -6.64 10.32
C GLY A 700 28.04 -5.27 11.00
N VAL A 701 28.93 -5.09 12.00
CA VAL A 701 29.08 -3.84 12.76
C VAL A 701 30.54 -3.38 12.84
N PRO A 702 31.19 -3.06 11.70
CA PRO A 702 32.64 -2.84 11.63
C PRO A 702 33.15 -1.66 12.48
N GLY A 703 32.27 -0.71 12.85
CA GLY A 703 32.61 0.42 13.72
C GLY A 703 32.71 0.08 15.21
N LEU A 704 32.41 -1.16 15.61
CA LEU A 704 32.37 -1.58 17.01
C LEU A 704 33.73 -2.16 17.46
N PRO A 705 34.39 -1.59 18.50
CA PRO A 705 35.69 -2.11 18.96
C PRO A 705 35.58 -3.54 19.49
N ARG A 706 36.41 -4.46 18.98
CA ARG A 706 36.46 -5.83 19.49
C ARG A 706 36.73 -5.88 20.99
N GLY A 707 35.99 -6.74 21.68
CA GLY A 707 36.03 -6.90 23.13
C GLY A 707 35.15 -5.91 23.91
N ALA A 708 34.54 -4.90 23.28
CA ALA A 708 33.64 -3.97 23.94
C ALA A 708 32.31 -4.60 24.37
N VAL A 709 31.75 -5.51 23.56
CA VAL A 709 30.53 -6.25 23.88
C VAL A 709 30.81 -7.26 24.98
N LYS A 710 30.03 -7.19 26.05
CA LYS A 710 30.03 -8.13 27.18
C LYS A 710 28.73 -8.90 27.31
N TYR A 711 27.63 -8.32 26.85
CA TYR A 711 26.31 -8.94 26.95
C TYR A 711 25.48 -8.69 25.70
N LEU A 712 24.56 -9.61 25.43
CA LEU A 712 23.48 -9.47 24.46
C LEU A 712 22.17 -9.37 25.24
N ARG A 713 21.45 -8.27 25.10
CA ARG A 713 20.10 -8.12 25.68
C ARG A 713 19.07 -8.71 24.73
N VAL A 714 18.17 -9.51 25.28
CA VAL A 714 17.04 -10.11 24.55
C VAL A 714 15.77 -9.35 24.91
N PHE A 715 15.22 -8.60 23.94
CA PHE A 715 13.91 -7.97 24.05
C PHE A 715 12.82 -8.86 23.48
N GLN A 716 11.63 -8.75 24.08
CA GLN A 716 10.37 -9.11 23.44
C GLN A 716 9.61 -7.84 23.07
N GLN A 717 9.08 -7.83 21.85
CA GLN A 717 8.07 -6.88 21.42
C GLN A 717 6.70 -7.57 21.44
N ASP A 718 5.77 -7.04 22.25
CA ASP A 718 4.45 -7.63 22.38
C ASP A 718 3.59 -7.30 21.15
N TYR A 719 2.67 -8.22 20.83
CA TYR A 719 1.65 -7.99 19.82
C TYR A 719 0.63 -6.98 20.31
N LYS A 720 0.26 -6.02 19.47
CA LYS A 720 -0.78 -5.04 19.78
C LYS A 720 -2.16 -5.70 19.68
N THR A 721 -2.49 -6.57 20.64
CA THR A 721 -3.82 -7.23 20.70
C THR A 721 -4.91 -6.35 21.27
N TYR A 722 -4.58 -5.09 21.54
CA TYR A 722 -5.44 -4.11 22.16
C TYR A 722 -5.68 -2.92 21.22
N SER A 723 -6.89 -2.37 21.29
CA SER A 723 -7.28 -1.19 20.52
C SER A 723 -8.38 -0.41 21.22
N THR A 724 -8.25 0.92 21.21
CA THR A 724 -9.33 1.84 21.62
C THR A 724 -10.31 2.15 20.49
N TRP A 725 -10.14 1.54 19.31
CA TRP A 725 -10.83 1.81 18.03
C TRP A 725 -10.62 3.21 17.47
N ASN A 726 -10.66 4.23 18.33
CA ASN A 726 -10.34 5.62 18.04
C ASN A 726 -8.87 5.92 18.34
N LYS A 727 -8.30 6.86 17.58
CA LYS A 727 -6.95 7.39 17.82
C LYS A 727 -6.92 8.14 19.16
N THR A 728 -6.00 7.79 20.05
CA THR A 728 -5.75 8.54 21.30
C THR A 728 -4.66 9.60 21.12
N TYR A 729 -3.70 9.34 20.23
CA TYR A 729 -2.71 10.32 19.79
C TYR A 729 -2.20 9.96 18.39
N ARG A 730 -2.15 10.97 17.50
CA ARG A 730 -1.75 10.85 16.09
C ARG A 730 -2.44 9.69 15.38
N HIS A 731 -1.71 8.61 15.12
CA HIS A 731 -2.14 7.45 14.35
C HIS A 731 -2.56 6.27 15.25
N SER A 732 -2.20 6.29 16.53
CA SER A 732 -2.34 5.17 17.45
C SER A 732 -3.50 5.33 18.42
N GLY A 733 -4.07 4.21 18.85
CA GLY A 733 -5.09 4.13 19.88
C GLY A 733 -5.13 2.72 20.50
N PRO A 734 -4.77 2.54 21.77
CA PRO A 734 -4.08 3.48 22.66
C PRO A 734 -2.64 3.74 22.21
N SER A 735 -2.01 4.80 22.75
CA SER A 735 -0.68 5.25 22.34
C SER A 735 0.38 4.82 23.35
N VAL A 736 1.41 4.11 22.86
CA VAL A 736 2.51 3.57 23.69
C VAL A 736 3.64 4.58 23.87
N SER A 737 3.94 5.38 22.84
CA SER A 737 5.01 6.36 22.85
C SER A 737 4.60 7.61 22.08
N ILE A 738 5.24 8.74 22.39
CA ILE A 738 5.12 9.99 21.60
C ILE A 738 6.14 10.02 20.45
N ILE A 739 7.22 9.25 20.58
CA ILE A 739 8.34 9.27 19.63
C ILE A 739 7.91 8.64 18.31
N GLN A 740 7.27 7.47 18.40
CA GLN A 740 6.75 6.71 17.29
C GLN A 740 5.57 5.85 17.74
N GLU A 741 4.83 5.32 16.78
CA GLU A 741 3.80 4.32 16.94
C GLU A 741 4.46 2.98 17.32
N GLU A 742 4.80 2.86 18.60
CA GLU A 742 5.60 1.79 19.20
C GLU A 742 4.73 0.65 19.76
N ALA A 743 5.30 -0.55 19.91
CA ALA A 743 4.69 -1.65 20.64
C ALA A 743 5.21 -1.74 22.08
N VAL A 744 4.50 -2.46 22.95
CA VAL A 744 4.99 -2.73 24.29
C VAL A 744 6.27 -3.59 24.23
N LYS A 745 7.29 -3.19 24.99
CA LYS A 745 8.60 -3.86 25.03
C LYS A 745 8.90 -4.42 26.43
N ARG A 746 9.55 -5.58 26.47
CA ARG A 746 9.99 -6.30 27.69
C ARG A 746 11.42 -6.76 27.54
N ILE A 747 12.19 -6.76 28.62
CA ILE A 747 13.52 -7.39 28.66
C ILE A 747 13.35 -8.78 29.25
N LEU A 748 13.69 -9.80 28.47
CA LEU A 748 13.63 -11.18 28.93
C LEU A 748 14.93 -11.58 29.66
N SER A 749 16.08 -11.17 29.12
CA SER A 749 17.38 -11.47 29.71
C SER A 749 18.50 -10.61 29.15
N GLU A 750 19.66 -10.67 29.81
CA GLU A 750 20.94 -10.23 29.29
C GLU A 750 21.90 -11.42 29.36
N VAL A 751 22.22 -12.01 28.20
CA VAL A 751 23.08 -13.19 28.11
C VAL A 751 24.55 -12.77 27.93
N PRO A 752 25.52 -13.46 28.55
CA PRO A 752 26.94 -13.15 28.38
C PRO A 752 27.40 -13.46 26.95
N VAL A 753 28.25 -12.58 26.42
CA VAL A 753 28.96 -12.78 25.15
C VAL A 753 30.39 -13.22 25.47
N GLU A 754 30.85 -14.28 24.80
CA GLU A 754 32.18 -14.83 25.02
C GLU A 754 33.28 -13.89 24.49
N ALA A 755 34.53 -14.13 24.91
CA ALA A 755 35.66 -13.27 24.55
C ALA A 755 35.94 -13.20 23.03
N ASP A 756 35.55 -14.23 22.29
CA ASP A 756 35.65 -14.31 20.83
C ASP A 756 34.46 -13.67 20.09
N GLY A 757 33.46 -13.16 20.83
CA GLY A 757 32.24 -12.56 20.28
C GLY A 757 31.09 -13.56 20.07
N SER A 758 31.26 -14.84 20.42
CA SER A 758 30.22 -15.84 20.24
C SER A 758 29.16 -15.80 21.34
N VAL A 759 27.93 -16.24 21.03
CA VAL A 759 26.81 -16.34 21.97
C VAL A 759 25.91 -17.54 21.63
N TYR A 760 25.37 -18.20 22.65
CA TYR A 760 24.51 -19.39 22.51
C TYR A 760 23.52 -19.48 23.69
N PHE A 761 22.21 -19.41 23.41
CA PHE A 761 21.18 -19.29 24.44
C PHE A 761 19.81 -19.83 24.02
N THR A 762 19.05 -20.33 25.00
CA THR A 762 17.65 -20.75 24.81
C THR A 762 16.73 -19.53 24.72
N ALA A 763 15.64 -19.61 23.98
CA ALA A 763 14.67 -18.52 23.88
C ALA A 763 13.24 -19.02 23.64
N PRO A 764 12.21 -18.29 24.13
CA PRO A 764 10.83 -18.69 23.94
C PRO A 764 10.45 -18.63 22.45
N ALA A 765 9.82 -19.72 21.97
CA ALA A 765 9.26 -19.78 20.63
C ALA A 765 7.96 -18.95 20.51
N GLY A 766 7.60 -18.58 19.28
CA GLY A 766 6.37 -17.84 18.98
C GLY A 766 6.36 -16.40 19.52
N ARG A 767 7.53 -15.81 19.76
CA ARG A 767 7.69 -14.42 20.23
C ARG A 767 8.45 -13.58 19.20
N SER A 768 8.11 -12.29 19.14
CA SER A 768 8.91 -11.28 18.42
C SER A 768 10.08 -10.86 19.31
N LEU A 769 11.29 -11.31 18.96
CA LEU A 769 12.49 -11.11 19.74
C LEU A 769 13.51 -10.26 18.98
N TYR A 770 14.09 -9.26 19.61
CA TYR A 770 15.17 -8.47 19.00
C TYR A 770 16.29 -8.21 20.01
N PHE A 771 17.46 -7.84 19.50
CA PHE A 771 18.70 -7.91 20.27
C PHE A 771 19.44 -6.58 20.35
N GLN A 772 20.12 -6.37 21.47
CA GLN A 772 21.05 -5.25 21.66
C GLN A 772 22.40 -5.74 22.18
N LEU A 773 23.48 -5.20 21.63
CA LEU A 773 24.83 -5.43 22.13
C LEU A 773 25.13 -4.43 23.25
N LEU A 774 25.62 -4.92 24.38
CA LEU A 774 25.90 -4.11 25.57
C LEU A 774 27.37 -4.17 26.00
N ASP A 775 27.86 -3.08 26.58
CA ASP A 775 29.19 -3.04 27.22
C ASP A 775 29.19 -3.59 28.66
N ALA A 776 30.32 -3.43 29.36
CA ALA A 776 30.49 -3.88 30.74
C ALA A 776 29.58 -3.15 31.74
N ASP A 777 29.20 -1.90 31.42
CA ASP A 777 28.33 -1.03 32.21
C ASP A 777 26.86 -1.12 31.78
N ARG A 778 26.52 -2.10 30.92
CA ARG A 778 25.18 -2.36 30.38
C ARG A 778 24.63 -1.28 29.45
N ARG A 779 25.48 -0.39 28.92
CA ARG A 779 25.07 0.61 27.91
C ARG A 779 24.90 -0.06 26.55
N CYS A 780 23.91 0.38 25.79
CA CYS A 780 23.62 -0.12 24.44
C CYS A 780 24.63 0.39 23.42
N LEU A 781 25.45 -0.52 22.91
CA LEU A 781 26.44 -0.28 21.86
C LEU A 781 25.82 -0.32 20.46
N GLN A 782 24.87 -1.23 20.23
CA GLN A 782 24.15 -1.35 18.97
C GLN A 782 22.80 -2.03 19.18
N THR A 783 21.81 -1.66 18.37
CA THR A 783 20.45 -2.22 18.41
C THR A 783 20.02 -2.79 17.07
N MET A 784 19.36 -3.94 17.10
CA MET A 784 18.61 -4.46 15.95
C MET A 784 17.37 -3.59 15.72
N ARG A 785 17.19 -3.04 14.51
CA ARG A 785 15.98 -2.27 14.09
C ARG A 785 15.05 -3.13 13.24
N SER A 786 14.70 -4.29 13.79
CA SER A 786 13.80 -5.32 13.26
C SER A 786 13.66 -6.38 14.37
N PHE A 787 13.03 -7.51 14.08
CA PHE A 787 12.90 -8.61 15.03
C PHE A 787 13.05 -9.97 14.33
N SER A 788 13.40 -10.96 15.14
CA SER A 788 13.52 -12.37 14.81
C SER A 788 12.54 -13.18 15.69
N GLY A 789 12.47 -14.48 15.43
CA GLY A 789 11.65 -15.42 16.19
C GLY A 789 12.07 -16.85 15.91
N LEU A 790 11.50 -17.76 16.70
CA LEU A 790 11.72 -19.20 16.63
C LEU A 790 10.39 -19.93 16.61
N MET A 791 10.28 -20.97 15.80
CA MET A 791 9.29 -22.02 16.01
C MET A 791 9.74 -22.95 17.15
N PRO A 792 8.81 -23.71 17.76
CA PRO A 792 9.15 -24.68 18.81
C PRO A 792 10.19 -25.70 18.35
N GLY A 793 11.27 -25.85 19.13
CA GLY A 793 12.40 -26.73 18.79
C GLY A 793 13.30 -26.23 17.65
N GLU A 794 13.10 -25.01 17.13
CA GLU A 794 13.98 -24.44 16.10
C GLU A 794 15.35 -24.07 16.70
N GLU A 795 16.41 -24.46 16.00
CA GLU A 795 17.77 -23.97 16.23
C GLU A 795 18.12 -22.97 15.13
N ARG A 796 18.46 -21.73 15.50
CA ARG A 796 18.68 -20.65 14.55
C ARG A 796 20.00 -19.93 14.81
N GLY A 797 20.85 -19.96 13.78
CA GLY A 797 22.15 -19.30 13.79
C GLY A 797 22.18 -18.01 12.96
N CYS A 798 22.97 -17.04 13.39
CA CYS A 798 23.45 -15.94 12.57
C CYS A 798 24.98 -15.88 12.60
N VAL A 799 25.61 -15.29 11.57
CA VAL A 799 27.08 -15.13 11.58
C VAL A 799 27.47 -14.01 12.55
N GLY A 800 26.66 -12.94 12.61
CA GLY A 800 26.82 -11.83 13.57
C GLY A 800 25.56 -10.99 13.74
N CYS A 801 25.74 -9.69 14.00
CA CYS A 801 24.64 -8.76 14.19
C CYS A 801 24.62 -7.78 13.01
N HIS A 802 23.63 -7.93 12.12
CA HIS A 802 23.38 -7.06 10.97
C HIS A 802 24.26 -7.35 9.71
N GLU A 803 24.75 -8.58 9.60
CA GLU A 803 25.44 -9.11 8.43
C GLU A 803 24.49 -9.39 7.24
N MET A 804 25.05 -9.52 6.04
CA MET A 804 24.31 -10.10 4.92
C MET A 804 24.22 -11.62 5.11
N HIS A 805 23.03 -12.22 4.98
CA HIS A 805 22.82 -13.67 5.08
C HIS A 805 23.53 -14.52 3.99
N SER A 806 24.19 -13.89 3.02
CA SER A 806 25.08 -14.52 2.03
C SER A 806 26.55 -14.59 2.49
N THR A 807 26.86 -14.10 3.70
CA THR A 807 28.21 -14.13 4.25
C THR A 807 28.55 -15.51 4.75
N VAL A 808 29.68 -16.06 4.30
CA VAL A 808 30.19 -17.34 4.80
C VAL A 808 30.61 -17.15 6.27
N PRO A 809 30.18 -18.03 7.19
CA PRO A 809 30.64 -17.97 8.58
C PRO A 809 32.17 -18.04 8.66
N PRO A 810 32.80 -17.37 9.64
CA PRO A 810 34.23 -17.54 9.86
C PRO A 810 34.56 -19.02 10.14
N PRO A 811 35.73 -19.52 9.73
CA PRO A 811 36.11 -20.93 9.86
C PRO A 811 36.37 -21.39 11.31
N GLN A 812 36.03 -20.58 12.32
CA GLN A 812 36.23 -20.86 13.73
C GLN A 812 34.88 -21.16 14.40
N THR A 813 34.82 -22.27 15.14
CA THR A 813 33.68 -22.56 16.03
C THR A 813 33.76 -21.65 17.24
N GLY A 814 32.71 -20.84 17.47
CA GLY A 814 32.65 -19.93 18.60
C GLY A 814 32.69 -20.66 19.95
N LEU A 815 33.37 -20.08 20.94
CA LEU A 815 33.52 -20.61 22.30
C LEU A 815 32.18 -20.96 22.96
N ALA A 816 31.13 -20.18 22.69
CA ALA A 816 29.79 -20.38 23.25
C ALA A 816 29.17 -21.73 22.83
N LEU A 817 29.49 -22.22 21.62
CA LEU A 817 28.99 -23.49 21.10
C LEU A 817 29.70 -24.71 21.72
N GLY A 818 30.77 -24.50 22.49
CA GLY A 818 31.47 -25.56 23.24
C GLY A 818 30.77 -25.97 24.54
N ARG A 819 29.65 -25.34 24.90
CA ARG A 819 28.87 -25.59 26.12
C ARG A 819 27.37 -25.62 25.81
N PRO A 820 26.51 -26.14 26.72
CA PRO A 820 25.07 -26.06 26.56
C PRO A 820 24.58 -24.60 26.44
N PRO A 821 23.41 -24.36 25.79
CA PRO A 821 22.88 -23.03 25.61
C PRO A 821 22.60 -22.38 26.97
N THR A 822 22.87 -21.08 27.06
CA THR A 822 22.60 -20.30 28.27
C THR A 822 21.09 -20.14 28.46
N GLU A 823 20.57 -20.48 29.64
CA GLU A 823 19.17 -20.22 29.99
C GLU A 823 18.90 -18.74 30.20
N LEU A 824 17.71 -18.27 29.82
CA LEU A 824 17.30 -16.88 30.06
C LEU A 824 17.08 -16.64 31.56
N SER A 825 17.81 -15.67 32.10
CA SER A 825 17.60 -15.16 33.46
C SER A 825 17.00 -13.75 33.42
N PRO A 826 15.85 -13.49 34.06
CA PRO A 826 15.26 -12.16 34.14
C PRO A 826 16.21 -11.11 34.75
N PRO A 827 16.10 -9.84 34.36
CA PRO A 827 16.82 -8.76 35.03
C PRO A 827 16.30 -8.57 36.47
N PRO A 828 16.99 -7.81 37.34
CA PRO A 828 16.63 -7.66 38.76
C PRO A 828 15.20 -7.16 39.01
N TRP A 829 14.60 -6.48 38.04
CA TRP A 829 13.22 -5.97 38.09
C TRP A 829 12.18 -6.91 37.43
N GLY A 830 12.57 -8.10 37.00
CA GLY A 830 11.71 -9.07 36.32
C GLY A 830 11.41 -8.74 34.85
N THR A 831 10.46 -9.46 34.25
CA THR A 831 10.10 -9.36 32.81
C THR A 831 8.83 -8.53 32.55
N GLY A 832 8.44 -7.70 33.52
CA GLY A 832 7.34 -6.75 33.36
C GLY A 832 7.59 -5.78 32.20
N SER A 833 6.52 -5.17 31.69
CA SER A 833 6.69 -4.24 30.57
C SER A 833 7.33 -2.92 31.01
N ILE A 834 8.02 -2.27 30.07
CA ILE A 834 8.73 -1.01 30.32
C ILE A 834 7.78 0.16 30.04
N SER A 835 7.56 1.03 31.03
CA SER A 835 6.71 2.22 30.92
C SER A 835 7.35 3.42 31.64
N TYR A 836 6.99 4.65 31.27
CA TYR A 836 7.58 5.81 31.92
C TYR A 836 7.17 5.93 33.39
N GLU A 837 5.86 5.89 33.69
CA GLU A 837 5.34 6.20 35.03
C GLU A 837 5.71 5.13 36.06
N ARG A 838 5.69 3.85 35.70
CA ARG A 838 6.03 2.75 36.63
C ARG A 838 7.52 2.45 36.66
N PHE A 839 8.23 2.60 35.53
CA PHE A 839 9.60 2.12 35.39
C PHE A 839 10.65 3.23 35.55
N ALA A 840 10.44 4.40 34.94
CA ALA A 840 11.42 5.48 34.90
C ALA A 840 11.18 6.55 35.97
N GLN A 841 9.94 7.04 36.13
CA GLN A 841 9.62 8.11 37.07
C GLN A 841 10.04 7.81 38.52
N PRO A 842 9.89 6.59 39.08
CA PRO A 842 10.30 6.32 40.46
C PRO A 842 11.81 6.49 40.70
N VAL A 843 12.64 6.28 39.66
CA VAL A 843 14.08 6.58 39.71
C VAL A 843 14.30 8.09 39.82
N LEU A 844 13.57 8.87 39.02
CA LEU A 844 13.65 10.34 39.03
C LEU A 844 13.13 10.92 40.34
N ASP A 845 12.05 10.39 40.90
CA ASP A 845 11.49 10.83 42.18
C ASP A 845 12.50 10.66 43.32
N ARG A 846 13.22 9.54 43.32
CA ARG A 846 14.21 9.22 44.34
C ARG A 846 15.46 10.08 44.25
N TYR A 847 15.96 10.34 43.03
CA TYR A 847 17.29 10.90 42.83
C TYR A 847 17.31 12.32 42.27
N CYS A 848 16.29 12.74 41.53
CA CYS A 848 16.34 13.98 40.75
C CYS A 848 15.32 15.03 41.23
N VAL A 849 14.10 14.62 41.61
CA VAL A 849 12.99 15.54 41.90
C VAL A 849 13.28 16.51 43.03
N LYS A 850 14.06 16.12 44.05
CA LYS A 850 14.43 17.03 45.16
C LYS A 850 15.07 18.33 44.68
N CYS A 851 15.93 18.27 43.67
CA CYS A 851 16.60 19.44 43.09
C CYS A 851 15.80 20.04 41.91
N HIS A 852 14.92 19.24 41.31
CA HIS A 852 14.18 19.55 40.08
C HIS A 852 12.65 19.63 40.32
N ALA A 853 12.21 20.21 41.45
CA ALA A 853 10.80 20.26 41.84
C ALA A 853 9.99 21.41 41.20
N GLY A 854 10.68 22.45 40.73
CA GLY A 854 10.13 23.67 40.11
C GLY A 854 9.31 24.58 41.02
N THR A 855 9.15 24.26 42.31
CA THR A 855 8.27 24.99 43.25
C THR A 855 9.03 25.89 44.23
N ALA A 856 10.36 25.77 44.33
CA ALA A 856 11.21 26.59 45.20
C ALA A 856 12.04 27.58 44.37
N GLU A 857 12.36 28.74 44.95
CA GLU A 857 13.16 29.82 44.32
C GLU A 857 14.56 29.34 43.86
N ALA A 858 15.09 28.27 44.47
CA ALA A 858 16.37 27.64 44.13
C ALA A 858 16.25 26.33 43.32
N SER A 859 15.07 26.01 42.77
CA SER A 859 14.90 24.78 41.98
C SER A 859 15.61 24.86 40.64
N ALA A 860 16.27 23.76 40.25
CA ALA A 860 16.87 23.62 38.95
C ALA A 860 15.82 23.29 37.88
N GLU A 861 16.02 23.82 36.67
CA GLU A 861 15.31 23.40 35.46
C GLU A 861 16.00 22.19 34.81
N PRO A 862 15.26 21.26 34.15
CA PRO A 862 13.80 21.22 34.04
C PRO A 862 13.11 20.72 35.31
N ASN A 863 11.83 21.05 35.49
CA ASN A 863 11.01 20.42 36.52
C ASN A 863 10.66 18.97 36.16
N LEU A 864 11.03 18.02 37.03
CA LEU A 864 10.88 16.57 36.85
C LEU A 864 9.73 15.94 37.67
N VAL A 865 8.96 16.75 38.41
CA VAL A 865 7.78 16.27 39.15
C VAL A 865 6.72 15.79 38.15
N LEU A 866 6.17 14.60 38.40
CA LEU A 866 5.09 14.04 37.60
C LEU A 866 3.87 14.97 37.63
N ARG A 867 3.50 15.48 36.47
CA ARG A 867 2.37 16.43 36.31
C ARG A 867 1.72 16.29 34.94
N PRO A 868 0.45 16.72 34.80
CA PRO A 868 -0.24 16.69 33.51
C PRO A 868 0.58 17.39 32.42
N GLY A 869 0.68 16.75 31.25
CA GLY A 869 1.34 17.30 30.08
C GLY A 869 0.36 17.45 28.92
N HIS A 870 0.76 16.99 27.74
CA HIS A 870 -0.06 17.01 26.53
C HIS A 870 -0.69 15.65 26.24
N SER A 871 -1.99 15.63 25.93
CA SER A 871 -2.76 14.41 25.70
C SER A 871 -2.61 13.44 26.90
N VAL A 872 -2.30 12.18 26.65
CA VAL A 872 -2.05 11.16 27.68
C VAL A 872 -0.68 11.30 28.34
N PHE A 873 0.25 12.05 27.74
CA PHE A 873 1.64 12.14 28.17
C PHE A 873 1.85 13.15 29.30
N LYS A 874 2.78 12.82 30.21
CA LYS A 874 3.15 13.69 31.34
C LYS A 874 4.27 14.67 30.95
N GLU A 875 4.26 15.87 31.52
CA GLU A 875 5.23 16.92 31.18
C GLU A 875 6.72 16.52 31.37
N PRO A 876 7.15 15.87 32.46
CA PRO A 876 8.57 15.49 32.59
C PRO A 876 9.02 14.47 31.54
N TYR A 877 8.14 13.53 31.15
CA TYR A 877 8.40 12.62 30.02
C TYR A 877 8.66 13.41 28.74
N LEU A 878 7.74 14.31 28.37
CA LEU A 878 7.85 15.17 27.19
C LEU A 878 9.14 16.00 27.20
N THR A 879 9.53 16.48 28.37
CA THR A 879 10.76 17.28 28.55
C THR A 879 12.02 16.45 28.35
N LEU A 880 12.04 15.21 28.85
CA LEU A 880 13.19 14.31 28.75
C LEU A 880 13.40 13.78 27.34
N VAL A 881 12.31 13.41 26.64
CA VAL A 881 12.39 12.94 25.25
C VAL A 881 12.52 14.11 24.26
N GLY A 882 12.02 15.29 24.61
CA GLY A 882 12.09 16.50 23.81
C GLY A 882 11.26 16.42 22.52
N SER A 883 11.69 17.17 21.49
CA SER A 883 11.02 17.21 20.18
C SER A 883 11.25 15.95 19.35
N ALA A 884 11.53 14.82 20.00
CA ALA A 884 11.86 13.52 19.39
C ALA A 884 10.65 12.85 18.68
N GLY A 885 9.85 13.62 17.94
CA GLY A 885 8.65 13.20 17.24
C GLY A 885 7.96 14.43 16.62
N TRP A 886 7.09 14.21 15.62
CA TRP A 886 6.34 15.23 14.87
C TRP A 886 5.83 16.40 15.75
N GLY A 887 6.58 17.50 15.79
CA GLY A 887 6.17 18.72 16.49
C GLY A 887 5.76 18.50 17.95
N ASN A 888 6.42 17.58 18.68
CA ASN A 888 6.06 17.27 20.08
C ASN A 888 5.93 18.57 20.89
N PRO A 889 4.85 18.76 21.67
CA PRO A 889 4.61 19.99 22.41
C PRO A 889 5.46 20.01 23.68
N VAL A 890 6.74 20.40 23.51
CA VAL A 890 7.67 20.62 24.61
C VAL A 890 7.47 22.05 25.15
N PRO A 891 7.41 22.24 26.48
CA PRO A 891 7.32 23.58 27.07
C PRO A 891 8.55 24.46 26.77
N GLY A 892 8.31 25.65 26.22
CA GLY A 892 9.33 26.60 25.76
C GLY A 892 9.89 26.26 24.38
N GLU A 893 10.44 27.25 23.67
CA GLU A 893 11.17 27.04 22.42
C GLU A 893 12.50 26.33 22.71
N ARG A 894 12.45 25.03 23.07
CA ARG A 894 13.62 24.19 23.33
C ARG A 894 13.95 23.43 22.04
N PRO A 895 14.91 23.89 21.22
CA PRO A 895 15.33 23.16 20.02
C PRO A 895 16.01 21.83 20.43
N GLY A 896 15.59 20.71 19.82
CA GLY A 896 16.35 19.45 19.81
C GLY A 896 15.77 18.23 20.53
N TYR A 897 16.50 17.10 20.44
CA TYR A 897 16.17 15.75 20.93
C TYR A 897 16.38 15.57 22.44
N GLY A 898 15.71 16.36 23.27
CA GLY A 898 15.65 16.16 24.72
C GLY A 898 17.01 15.87 25.38
N ILE A 899 17.03 15.05 26.43
CA ILE A 899 18.27 14.50 27.02
C ILE A 899 18.24 12.99 27.21
N ALA A 900 17.11 12.32 26.94
CA ALA A 900 16.95 10.88 27.15
C ALA A 900 17.79 10.05 26.19
N GLY A 901 17.98 10.48 24.94
CA GLY A 901 18.83 9.78 23.96
C GLY A 901 18.10 8.76 23.08
N ALA A 902 16.78 8.82 22.97
CA ALA A 902 16.01 7.95 22.08
C ALA A 902 16.42 8.06 20.60
N ILE A 903 16.11 7.05 19.80
CA ILE A 903 16.36 7.05 18.35
C ILE A 903 15.38 8.04 17.69
N PRO A 904 15.87 8.96 16.84
CA PRO A 904 15.01 9.84 16.09
C PRO A 904 14.42 9.07 14.90
N VAL A 905 13.14 8.72 14.97
CA VAL A 905 12.50 7.93 13.92
C VAL A 905 11.72 8.82 12.96
N GLU A 906 10.69 9.48 13.45
CA GLU A 906 9.69 10.16 12.61
C GLU A 906 9.95 11.67 12.43
N SER A 907 10.71 12.33 13.31
CA SER A 907 10.88 13.79 13.27
C SER A 907 12.16 14.28 12.59
N SER A 908 13.11 13.39 12.32
CA SER A 908 14.43 13.74 11.80
C SER A 908 14.51 13.77 10.28
N TYR A 909 13.58 13.10 9.61
CA TYR A 909 13.72 12.72 8.22
C TYR A 909 12.44 13.05 7.44
N GLY A 910 12.60 13.35 6.15
CA GLY A 910 11.44 13.46 5.25
C GLY A 910 10.80 12.10 5.02
N GLN A 911 9.51 12.06 4.66
CA GLN A 911 8.77 10.81 4.41
C GLN A 911 9.41 9.91 3.33
N ASN A 912 10.21 10.48 2.43
CA ASN A 912 10.88 9.76 1.34
C ASN A 912 12.42 9.80 1.48
N ASP A 913 12.93 10.04 2.68
CA ASP A 913 14.37 10.15 2.95
C ASP A 913 14.98 8.76 3.23
N PRO A 914 15.91 8.27 2.38
CA PRO A 914 16.56 6.98 2.59
C PRO A 914 17.37 6.90 3.88
N GLU A 915 17.90 8.01 4.40
CA GLU A 915 18.71 8.00 5.62
C GLU A 915 17.94 7.44 6.83
N ALA A 916 16.62 7.65 6.87
CA ALA A 916 15.74 7.15 7.92
C ALA A 916 15.74 5.61 8.06
N LEU A 917 16.03 4.92 6.96
CA LEU A 917 15.94 3.46 6.82
C LEU A 917 17.29 2.75 6.92
N THR A 918 18.39 3.50 6.92
CA THR A 918 19.75 2.94 6.99
C THR A 918 20.04 2.28 8.33
N THR A 919 20.99 1.34 8.33
CA THR A 919 21.57 0.82 9.58
C THR A 919 22.27 1.93 10.32
N LEU A 920 21.92 2.14 11.58
CA LEU A 920 22.56 3.13 12.42
C LEU A 920 24.00 2.69 12.76
N PRO A 921 24.99 3.60 12.62
CA PRO A 921 26.31 3.41 13.21
C PRO A 921 26.25 3.02 14.70
N PRO A 922 27.13 2.11 15.17
CA PRO A 922 27.23 1.78 16.59
C PRO A 922 27.46 3.02 17.46
N MET A 923 27.00 2.98 18.71
CA MET A 923 27.24 4.00 19.73
C MET A 923 26.73 5.41 19.36
N GLN A 924 25.71 5.51 18.50
CA GLN A 924 25.17 6.79 18.05
C GLN A 924 24.00 7.31 18.89
N TYR A 925 23.17 6.42 19.44
CA TYR A 925 21.96 6.75 20.19
C TYR A 925 21.85 5.92 21.48
N LEU A 926 20.68 5.99 22.13
CA LEU A 926 20.30 5.24 23.31
C LEU A 926 21.20 5.53 24.52
N SER A 927 21.29 4.63 25.51
CA SER A 927 22.00 4.86 26.77
C SER A 927 23.47 5.24 26.59
N TYR A 928 24.12 4.82 25.50
CA TYR A 928 25.53 5.15 25.26
C TYR A 928 25.78 6.63 24.98
N LYS A 929 24.85 7.32 24.30
CA LYS A 929 24.91 8.76 24.00
C LYS A 929 23.90 9.59 24.80
N SER A 930 23.23 8.98 25.77
CA SER A 930 22.22 9.63 26.60
C SER A 930 22.85 10.57 27.62
N ARG A 931 22.58 11.87 27.47
CA ARG A 931 22.98 12.87 28.47
C ARG A 931 22.30 12.62 29.82
N LEU A 932 21.07 12.11 29.83
CA LEU A 932 20.38 11.71 31.06
C LEU A 932 21.18 10.63 31.80
N VAL A 933 21.59 9.57 31.10
CA VAL A 933 22.39 8.48 31.68
C VAL A 933 23.75 8.99 32.17
N ASP A 934 24.42 9.85 31.40
CA ASP A 934 25.71 10.44 31.80
C ASP A 934 25.60 11.27 33.08
N LEU A 935 24.57 12.11 33.19
CA LEU A 935 24.32 12.91 34.40
C LEU A 935 24.06 11.99 35.60
N SER A 936 23.18 11.00 35.44
CA SER A 936 22.81 10.04 36.50
C SER A 936 23.95 9.15 36.96
N ALA A 937 24.87 8.77 36.07
CA ALA A 937 26.00 7.90 36.39
C ALA A 937 27.22 8.65 36.99
N SER A 938 27.41 9.92 36.61
CA SER A 938 28.66 10.64 36.86
C SER A 938 28.94 10.98 38.32
N GLY A 939 27.91 11.15 39.15
CA GLY A 939 28.05 11.73 40.49
C GLY A 939 28.36 13.23 40.50
N LYS A 940 28.42 13.90 39.34
CA LYS A 940 28.82 15.32 39.22
C LYS A 940 27.63 16.28 39.21
N HIS A 941 26.43 15.79 38.93
CA HIS A 941 25.22 16.60 38.87
C HIS A 941 24.59 16.69 40.27
N TYR A 942 24.79 17.84 40.95
CA TYR A 942 24.34 18.07 42.33
C TYR A 942 24.79 17.01 43.35
N ASP A 943 25.98 16.43 43.13
CA ASP A 943 26.55 15.35 43.95
C ASP A 943 25.65 14.10 44.08
N VAL A 944 24.68 13.95 43.17
CA VAL A 944 23.80 12.77 43.12
C VAL A 944 24.45 11.67 42.29
N LYS A 945 24.56 10.49 42.89
CA LYS A 945 24.95 9.25 42.21
C LYS A 945 23.84 8.21 42.36
N VAL A 946 23.28 7.78 41.24
CA VAL A 946 22.25 6.72 41.20
C VAL A 946 22.91 5.37 41.47
N ASP A 947 22.26 4.51 42.26
CA ASP A 947 22.73 3.13 42.47
C ASP A 947 22.65 2.30 41.18
N SER A 948 23.39 1.18 41.14
CA SER A 948 23.52 0.38 39.91
C SER A 948 22.19 -0.16 39.39
N GLU A 949 21.30 -0.65 40.26
CA GLU A 949 20.03 -1.21 39.82
C GLU A 949 19.14 -0.13 39.20
N ASN A 950 19.00 1.02 39.85
CA ASN A 950 18.19 2.12 39.33
C ASN A 950 18.82 2.79 38.10
N LEU A 951 20.14 2.82 38.00
CA LEU A 951 20.83 3.28 36.79
C LEU A 951 20.56 2.36 35.61
N HIS A 952 20.64 1.04 35.80
CA HIS A 952 20.31 0.05 34.76
C HIS A 952 18.83 0.11 34.35
N ARG A 953 17.90 0.37 35.28
CA ARG A 953 16.48 0.62 34.95
C ARG A 953 16.34 1.84 34.04
N LEU A 954 17.03 2.94 34.36
CA LEU A 954 16.96 4.16 33.54
C LEU A 954 17.56 3.93 32.14
N MET A 955 18.69 3.21 32.06
CA MET A 955 19.30 2.80 30.79
C MET A 955 18.36 1.91 29.98
N ALA A 956 17.73 0.91 30.60
CA ALA A 956 16.77 0.02 29.94
C ALA A 956 15.55 0.76 29.37
N TRP A 957 15.03 1.77 30.08
CA TRP A 957 13.94 2.61 29.56
C TRP A 957 14.38 3.42 28.34
N VAL A 958 15.58 4.02 28.38
CA VAL A 958 16.16 4.73 27.24
C VAL A 958 16.37 3.78 26.06
N ASP A 959 16.97 2.62 26.30
CA ASP A 959 17.32 1.61 25.30
C ASP A 959 16.10 0.95 24.66
N ALA A 960 14.95 0.94 25.35
CA ALA A 960 13.66 0.54 24.78
C ALA A 960 13.03 1.61 23.86
N CYS A 961 13.76 2.70 23.58
CA CYS A 961 13.28 3.89 22.87
C CYS A 961 12.21 4.68 23.63
N CYS A 962 12.38 4.78 24.96
CA CYS A 962 11.57 5.62 25.86
C CYS A 962 10.05 5.42 25.73
N PRO A 963 9.50 4.19 25.89
CA PRO A 963 8.06 4.00 25.89
C PRO A 963 7.41 4.76 27.06
N PHE A 964 6.19 5.26 26.84
CA PHE A 964 5.39 5.94 27.86
C PHE A 964 4.48 4.96 28.60
N MET A 965 3.69 4.17 27.88
CA MET A 965 2.80 3.15 28.45
C MET A 965 3.37 1.74 28.25
N GLY A 966 3.25 0.91 29.28
CA GLY A 966 3.44 -0.53 29.19
C GLY A 966 2.09 -1.25 29.14
N ASP A 967 2.11 -2.57 29.02
CA ASP A 967 0.91 -3.42 28.99
C ASP A 967 0.01 -3.15 30.20
N GLU A 968 0.56 -3.03 31.41
CA GLU A 968 -0.23 -2.83 32.62
C GLU A 968 -0.98 -1.49 32.64
N GLU A 969 -0.39 -0.38 32.16
CA GLU A 969 -1.10 0.89 32.00
C GLU A 969 -2.18 0.82 30.92
N LEU A 970 -1.93 0.04 29.87
CA LEU A 970 -2.92 -0.18 28.82
C LEU A 970 -4.10 -0.98 29.35
N ARG A 971 -3.86 -2.11 30.02
CA ARG A 971 -4.91 -2.97 30.60
C ARG A 971 -5.72 -2.28 31.69
N ALA A 972 -5.18 -1.23 32.32
CA ALA A 972 -5.92 -0.41 33.27
C ALA A 972 -6.98 0.50 32.62
N GLN A 973 -6.93 0.69 31.30
CA GLN A 973 -7.96 1.42 30.55
C GLN A 973 -9.19 0.53 30.35
N GLY A 974 -10.38 1.13 30.28
CA GLY A 974 -11.61 0.39 29.96
C GLY A 974 -11.63 -0.09 28.50
N ASP A 975 -12.36 -1.17 28.25
CA ASP A 975 -12.68 -1.58 26.87
C ASP A 975 -13.56 -0.52 26.19
N PRO A 976 -13.37 -0.25 24.89
CA PRO A 976 -14.22 0.68 24.16
C PRO A 976 -15.65 0.11 24.03
N ASP A 977 -16.63 0.99 24.13
CA ASP A 977 -18.05 0.67 23.95
C ASP A 977 -18.68 1.78 23.09
N PHE A 978 -19.22 1.39 21.94
CA PHE A 978 -19.83 2.31 20.99
C PHE A 978 -20.89 1.61 20.13
N PRO A 979 -21.91 2.32 19.61
CA PRO A 979 -22.96 1.72 18.79
C PRO A 979 -22.38 1.03 17.53
N GLY A 980 -22.79 -0.21 17.27
CA GLY A 980 -22.34 -0.98 16.10
C GLY A 980 -21.10 -1.83 16.36
N ILE A 981 -20.49 -1.77 17.55
CA ILE A 981 -19.33 -2.59 17.92
C ILE A 981 -19.62 -4.09 17.81
N GLU A 982 -20.87 -4.49 17.99
CA GLU A 982 -21.34 -5.86 17.88
C GLU A 982 -21.32 -6.42 16.46
N ARG A 983 -21.24 -5.55 15.45
CA ARG A 983 -21.17 -5.91 14.02
C ARG A 983 -19.74 -6.12 13.51
N LEU A 984 -18.74 -5.88 14.37
CA LEU A 984 -17.34 -6.04 14.02
C LEU A 984 -16.91 -7.50 14.26
N PRO A 985 -16.25 -8.15 13.29
CA PRO A 985 -15.79 -9.53 13.44
C PRO A 985 -14.78 -9.66 14.59
N ILE A 986 -13.93 -8.66 14.79
CA ILE A 986 -12.99 -8.59 15.91
C ILE A 986 -13.31 -7.35 16.75
N ARG A 987 -13.94 -7.56 17.90
CA ARG A 987 -14.28 -6.47 18.80
C ARG A 987 -13.03 -5.84 19.41
N PRO A 988 -12.84 -4.51 19.29
CA PRO A 988 -11.72 -3.82 19.92
C PRO A 988 -11.83 -3.92 21.44
N ARG A 989 -10.72 -4.29 22.09
CA ARG A 989 -10.60 -4.45 23.53
C ARG A 989 -9.29 -3.85 24.00
N VAL A 990 -9.21 -3.43 25.26
CA VAL A 990 -7.96 -2.99 25.90
C VAL A 990 -7.79 -3.73 27.22
N ALA A 991 -8.71 -3.52 28.16
CA ALA A 991 -8.71 -4.19 29.47
C ALA A 991 -8.75 -5.70 29.31
N THR A 992 -9.67 -6.19 28.47
CA THR A 992 -9.93 -7.63 28.27
C THR A 992 -9.40 -8.16 26.94
N ALA A 993 -8.49 -7.42 26.29
CA ALA A 993 -7.88 -7.88 25.05
C ALA A 993 -7.15 -9.22 25.25
N PRO A 994 -7.27 -10.17 24.31
CA PRO A 994 -6.74 -11.51 24.51
C PRO A 994 -5.21 -11.53 24.51
N VAL A 995 -4.65 -12.54 25.16
CA VAL A 995 -3.25 -12.95 24.97
C VAL A 995 -3.27 -14.16 24.04
N ILE A 996 -2.69 -14.00 22.85
CA ILE A 996 -2.65 -15.05 21.84
C ILE A 996 -1.31 -15.79 21.94
N GLU A 997 -1.35 -17.06 22.32
CA GLU A 997 -0.17 -17.93 22.31
C GLU A 997 0.14 -18.40 20.88
N ARG A 998 1.41 -18.27 20.47
CA ARG A 998 1.92 -18.70 19.17
C ARG A 998 3.00 -19.81 19.34
N PRO A 999 3.21 -20.69 18.35
CA PRO A 999 2.38 -20.85 17.16
C PRO A 999 0.96 -21.31 17.50
#